data_AF-A0A365ZP51-F1
#
_entry.id   AF-A0A365ZP51-F1
#
_cell.length_a   1.000
_cell.length_b   1.000
_cell.length_c   1.000
_cell.angle_alpha   90.00
_cell.angle_beta   90.00
_cell.angle_gamma   90.00
#
_symmetry.space_group_name_H-M   'P 1'
#
loop_
_entity.id
_entity.type
_entity.pdbx_description
1 polymer ?
#
loop_
_entity_poly.entity_id
_entity_poly.type
_entity_poly.pdbx_seq_one_letter_code
_entity_poly.pdbx_strand_id
1 'polypeptide(L)'
;MSGRRRARTLAALLAFLLAAGVASALPAAAQARFSVLVFSKVTNFHHDSIPAGIAAIEQLGAEHGFSVESTDDAAAFTDENLARFDAVVFNNTNSTPESGDLLDAAQREALQRYVQAGGGWAGVHAASASERDWEWYEGLVGAIFDHHPAPQVGRVKVLDRVHPSTQDLPELWEQTEEWYNWRVNPTGAVHTLAQIKVRDGVTGLDEGVDHPYSWCQNYDGGRSWFTAGGHAAEKFSDELFLSHLLGGIEWAAGAVEGDCSATQTGNFQRVPLVDADLADPFELAVAPDRRVFWIQRTGALKVVDQETLNVTTALDFQYTPEMTSQSDGLLGLTLDPAFAENNWLYLLYSDPQENKLNLSRFTVAADSTIDLATESRLLEIPTFRGEGRANSHMAGSITFDGDGNLYVATGDNTDPFASDGFSPIDEREGRRAWDAQGTSGNTNDLRGKILRITPQPDGTYTIPEGNLFAPGTELTRPEIYAMGLRNPFRITVDPHTNALLVGDYGPDARQADPERGPEGTVEFLRITEAGNQGWPYCTGNNTPFVDYDFATGTSGETFDCGNLVNDSPNNTGLRELPPAQPAWMWYAYSASPEFPELGTGGGGPMAGPVYDYDPDNPRISKFPEYFDGKWFNYELTRRWFKVMSVQQHEQTFTDPRFAPARPGDLLSINGIFADLQWIQPFDAHFGPDGSLYVIDFGEGSGTGRGGSNDGAGIYRIDYVADGRPPTAAITPSTDSGKAPLKVSFSSEGSAGGDGEPVTYAWDFDNDGTVDSTEASPTHKYKELGQYTARLTVTSTENPDLTAVAVTEITVGNTRPEVRIVLPPDGGMFDFGDTIPFRVEVTDREDRTIDCSKVVVQSQLGHDDHLHPMDNVTGCVGEIATDAGDSHGPGQNLYAALSAQYTDGGGKGGVPALTGSAHVTLEPKHKEAEHFEDHSGIEVLSRADASAGKRLGEIEHGDWVAYDPIHLQGIDSLTVSASSGGIGGTIEFRADAPDGELLGSAEVPNTGGWGNVVDTDVALTDPGRTVKLYLVFVNPAWTPDQADLLSLDVLQFNGKGVTS
;
A
#
# COMPACT_ATOMS: atom_id res chain seq x y z
N MET A 1 69.68 41.93 -45.85
CA MET A 1 71.12 42.26 -45.65
C MET A 1 71.31 42.77 -44.24
N SER A 2 72.30 42.23 -43.54
CA SER A 2 73.09 42.80 -42.43
C SER A 2 72.43 43.91 -41.58
N GLY A 3 72.18 43.73 -40.29
CA GLY A 3 73.22 43.35 -39.34
C GLY A 3 73.98 44.59 -38.84
N ARG A 4 73.69 44.93 -37.58
CA ARG A 4 74.60 45.44 -36.53
C ARG A 4 75.07 46.91 -36.53
N ARG A 5 74.66 47.52 -35.40
CA ARG A 5 75.48 48.17 -34.35
C ARG A 5 75.62 49.69 -34.39
N ARG A 6 75.04 50.31 -33.36
CA ARG A 6 75.60 51.27 -32.37
C ARG A 6 74.52 51.37 -31.27
N ALA A 7 74.53 50.69 -30.12
CA ALA A 7 75.53 50.50 -29.07
C ALA A 7 76.08 51.81 -28.48
N ARG A 8 75.65 52.08 -27.24
CA ARG A 8 76.25 52.93 -26.18
C ARG A 8 75.62 54.30 -25.90
N THR A 9 74.40 54.34 -25.34
CA THR A 9 73.92 55.44 -24.45
C THR A 9 72.62 55.12 -23.66
N LEU A 10 72.46 53.93 -23.08
CA LEU A 10 71.25 53.62 -22.28
C LEU A 10 71.49 52.66 -21.10
N ALA A 11 72.62 52.80 -20.41
CA ALA A 11 73.04 51.86 -19.35
C ALA A 11 73.08 52.47 -17.92
N ALA A 12 72.51 53.66 -17.70
CA ALA A 12 72.54 54.30 -16.37
C ALA A 12 71.18 54.79 -15.82
N LEU A 13 70.06 54.57 -16.55
CA LEU A 13 68.72 54.94 -16.08
C LEU A 13 67.76 53.74 -15.88
N LEU A 14 68.23 52.51 -16.10
CA LEU A 14 67.45 51.29 -15.83
C LEU A 14 67.73 50.66 -14.45
N ALA A 15 68.65 51.20 -13.66
CA ALA A 15 69.03 50.63 -12.36
C ALA A 15 68.27 51.23 -11.16
N PHE A 16 67.37 52.21 -11.37
CA PHE A 16 66.56 52.81 -10.29
C PHE A 16 65.04 52.61 -10.47
N LEU A 17 64.62 51.89 -11.51
CA LEU A 17 63.21 51.50 -11.75
C LEU A 17 62.97 49.99 -11.61
N LEU A 18 63.97 49.24 -11.09
CA LEU A 18 63.89 47.79 -10.85
C LEU A 18 63.98 47.41 -9.35
N ALA A 19 63.83 48.38 -8.45
CA ALA A 19 63.88 48.16 -6.99
C ALA A 19 62.70 48.82 -6.24
N ALA A 20 61.56 48.99 -6.91
CA ALA A 20 60.30 49.38 -6.29
C ALA A 20 59.18 48.47 -6.81
N GLY A 21 58.80 47.49 -5.99
CA GLY A 21 57.45 46.94 -5.99
C GLY A 21 57.11 45.88 -7.04
N VAL A 22 57.92 44.83 -7.18
CA VAL A 22 57.31 43.49 -7.37
C VAL A 22 56.86 43.07 -5.97
N ALA A 23 55.77 43.66 -5.49
CA ALA A 23 54.92 42.93 -4.57
C ALA A 23 54.30 41.87 -5.46
N SER A 24 54.84 40.65 -5.40
CA SER A 24 54.03 39.48 -5.70
C SER A 24 52.76 39.68 -4.88
N ALA A 25 51.64 40.01 -5.52
CA ALA A 25 50.37 39.81 -4.89
C ALA A 25 50.41 38.32 -4.51
N LEU A 26 50.55 38.04 -3.21
CA LEU A 26 50.23 36.73 -2.69
C LEU A 26 48.89 36.36 -3.33
N PRO A 27 48.70 35.14 -3.86
CA PRO A 27 47.38 34.74 -4.31
C PRO A 27 46.44 35.08 -3.15
N ALA A 28 45.43 35.92 -3.41
CA ALA A 28 44.39 36.16 -2.43
C ALA A 28 43.94 34.76 -1.99
N ALA A 29 43.98 34.49 -0.68
CA ALA A 29 43.44 33.24 -0.16
C ALA A 29 42.05 33.07 -0.79
N ALA A 30 41.83 31.96 -1.49
CA ALA A 30 40.54 31.70 -2.09
C ALA A 30 39.49 31.83 -0.99
N GLN A 31 38.45 32.61 -1.24
CA GLN A 31 37.35 32.75 -0.29
C GLN A 31 36.75 31.36 -0.06
N ALA A 32 36.54 30.99 1.20
CA ALA A 32 35.91 29.72 1.54
C ALA A 32 34.54 29.60 0.87
N ARG A 33 34.19 28.40 0.40
CA ARG A 33 32.90 28.08 -0.21
C ARG A 33 31.76 28.27 0.80
N PHE A 34 31.99 27.87 2.04
CA PHE A 34 31.10 28.00 3.19
C PHE A 34 31.93 27.91 4.49
N SER A 35 31.29 28.15 5.64
CA SER A 35 31.92 28.19 6.96
C SER A 35 31.21 27.28 7.96
N VAL A 36 31.97 26.57 8.79
CA VAL A 36 31.45 25.59 9.75
C VAL A 36 31.96 25.87 11.16
N LEU A 37 31.06 25.81 12.14
CA LEU A 37 31.41 25.78 13.57
C LEU A 37 31.35 24.33 14.07
N VAL A 38 32.47 23.76 14.50
CA VAL A 38 32.54 22.43 15.12
C VAL A 38 32.44 22.59 16.64
N PHE A 39 31.35 22.12 17.21
CA PHE A 39 31.06 22.15 18.64
C PHE A 39 31.23 20.77 19.27
N SER A 40 31.99 20.69 20.36
CA SER A 40 32.33 19.41 21.01
C SER A 40 32.24 19.46 22.55
N LYS A 41 31.40 20.34 23.10
CA LYS A 41 31.17 20.36 24.56
C LYS A 41 30.54 19.05 25.02
N VAL A 42 30.96 18.58 26.19
CA VAL A 42 30.39 17.41 26.87
C VAL A 42 30.21 17.73 28.36
N THR A 43 29.10 17.28 28.93
CA THR A 43 28.83 17.37 30.38
C THR A 43 28.66 15.99 31.02
N ASN A 44 28.33 14.97 30.23
CA ASN A 44 28.12 13.60 30.71
C ASN A 44 29.29 12.66 30.35
N PHE A 45 29.45 12.26 29.08
CA PHE A 45 30.52 11.35 28.66
C PHE A 45 31.42 11.97 27.57
N HIS A 46 32.74 11.90 27.77
CA HIS A 46 33.74 12.37 26.81
C HIS A 46 34.25 11.21 25.95
N HIS A 47 34.06 11.30 24.63
CA HIS A 47 34.56 10.31 23.67
C HIS A 47 36.00 10.65 23.25
N ASP A 48 36.88 9.65 23.24
CA ASP A 48 38.27 9.80 22.78
C ASP A 48 38.35 10.15 21.27
N SER A 49 37.24 9.99 20.53
CA SER A 49 37.11 10.36 19.12
C SER A 49 36.95 11.86 18.88
N ILE A 50 36.59 12.67 19.88
CA ILE A 50 36.36 14.12 19.72
C ILE A 50 37.54 14.83 19.04
N PRO A 51 38.81 14.69 19.51
CA PRO A 51 39.95 15.35 18.85
C PRO A 51 40.20 14.83 17.43
N ALA A 52 39.93 13.56 17.16
CA ALA A 52 40.08 12.98 15.82
C ALA A 52 39.03 13.54 14.86
N GLY A 53 37.79 13.71 15.32
CA GLY A 53 36.71 14.34 14.53
C GLY A 53 37.00 15.80 14.20
N ILE A 54 37.50 16.59 15.15
CA ILE A 54 37.92 17.98 14.89
C ILE A 54 39.00 18.00 13.81
N ALA A 55 40.07 17.20 13.98
CA ALA A 55 41.18 17.17 13.04
C ALA A 55 40.76 16.74 11.63
N ALA A 56 39.86 15.75 11.52
CA ALA A 56 39.32 15.30 10.24
C ALA A 56 38.48 16.39 9.56
N ILE A 57 37.60 17.08 10.28
CA ILE A 57 36.78 18.15 9.69
C ILE A 57 37.65 19.34 9.27
N GLU A 58 38.67 19.71 10.06
CA GLU A 58 39.65 20.74 9.67
C GLU A 58 40.42 20.34 8.40
N GLN A 59 40.81 19.06 8.28
CA GLN A 59 41.47 18.54 7.09
C GLN A 59 40.54 18.60 5.87
N LEU A 60 39.30 18.12 6.00
CA LEU A 60 38.29 18.21 4.95
C LEU A 60 38.05 19.67 4.52
N GLY A 61 38.01 20.61 5.48
CA GLY A 61 37.90 22.04 5.21
C GLY A 61 39.05 22.58 4.36
N ALA A 62 40.29 22.19 4.71
CA ALA A 62 41.48 22.59 3.97
C ALA A 62 41.53 21.98 2.55
N GLU A 63 41.06 20.75 2.37
CA GLU A 63 41.09 20.01 1.09
C GLU A 63 39.95 20.41 0.15
N HIS A 64 38.75 20.67 0.70
CA HIS A 64 37.52 20.91 -0.06
C HIS A 64 37.06 22.39 -0.04
N GLY A 65 37.83 23.26 0.62
CA GLY A 65 37.70 24.71 0.48
C GLY A 65 36.61 25.35 1.33
N PHE A 66 36.36 24.85 2.54
CA PHE A 66 35.49 25.48 3.55
C PHE A 66 36.26 25.81 4.83
N SER A 67 35.85 26.86 5.55
CA SER A 67 36.53 27.25 6.78
C SER A 67 35.92 26.58 8.00
N VAL A 68 36.77 26.16 8.94
CA VAL A 68 36.36 25.46 10.16
C VAL A 68 36.83 26.26 11.37
N GLU A 69 35.92 26.49 12.32
CA GLU A 69 36.22 26.99 13.66
C GLU A 69 35.74 25.94 14.66
N SER A 70 36.61 25.44 15.54
CA SER A 70 36.23 24.44 16.55
C SER A 70 36.21 25.04 17.96
N THR A 71 35.23 24.67 18.79
CA THR A 71 35.14 25.10 20.19
C THR A 71 34.39 24.08 21.05
N ASP A 72 34.71 24.03 22.34
CA ASP A 72 33.92 23.38 23.39
C ASP A 72 33.23 24.42 24.31
N ASP A 73 33.40 25.71 24.02
CA ASP A 73 32.79 26.82 24.77
C ASP A 73 31.39 27.16 24.24
N ALA A 74 30.36 26.87 25.04
CA ALA A 74 28.96 27.19 24.73
C ALA A 74 28.70 28.70 24.57
N ALA A 75 29.59 29.58 25.06
CA ALA A 75 29.50 31.02 24.83
C ALA A 75 29.53 31.41 23.33
N ALA A 76 29.92 30.49 22.44
CA ALA A 76 29.81 30.64 21.00
C ALA A 76 28.36 30.70 20.48
N PHE A 77 27.37 30.20 21.23
CA PHE A 77 25.96 30.16 20.82
C PHE A 77 25.26 31.50 21.09
N THR A 78 25.54 32.47 20.23
CA THR A 78 24.84 33.76 20.17
C THR A 78 24.42 34.04 18.73
N ASP A 79 23.32 34.75 18.54
CA ASP A 79 22.82 35.10 17.19
C ASP A 79 23.91 35.75 16.31
N GLU A 80 24.71 36.66 16.88
CA GLU A 80 25.80 37.35 16.15
C GLU A 80 26.91 36.39 15.71
N ASN A 81 27.28 35.44 16.57
CA ASN A 81 28.36 34.51 16.24
C ASN A 81 27.90 33.40 15.29
N LEU A 82 26.71 32.83 15.51
CA LEU A 82 26.18 31.75 14.66
C LEU A 82 25.92 32.23 13.23
N ALA A 83 25.52 33.49 13.03
CA ALA A 83 25.34 34.09 11.70
C ALA A 83 26.60 34.14 10.82
N ARG A 84 27.79 33.80 11.37
CA ARG A 84 29.05 33.67 10.62
C ARG A 84 29.19 32.32 9.91
N PHE A 85 28.37 31.33 10.25
CA PHE A 85 28.53 29.95 9.83
C PHE A 85 27.32 29.47 9.03
N ASP A 86 27.59 28.73 7.97
CA ASP A 86 26.56 28.12 7.12
C ASP A 86 26.07 26.79 7.73
N ALA A 87 26.91 26.11 8.51
CA ALA A 87 26.52 24.97 9.34
C ALA A 87 27.21 24.92 10.71
N VAL A 88 26.55 24.28 11.68
CA VAL A 88 27.12 23.90 12.97
C VAL A 88 27.18 22.38 13.07
N VAL A 89 28.38 21.84 13.36
CA VAL A 89 28.60 20.41 13.56
C VAL A 89 28.67 20.10 15.05
N PHE A 90 27.76 19.27 15.53
CA PHE A 90 27.82 18.69 16.88
C PHE A 90 28.66 17.42 16.79
N ASN A 91 29.96 17.56 17.02
CA ASN A 91 30.92 16.47 16.94
C ASN A 91 31.02 15.76 18.30
N ASN A 92 30.31 14.63 18.42
CA ASN A 92 30.34 13.75 19.59
C ASN A 92 30.00 14.47 20.93
N THR A 93 29.12 15.48 20.87
CA THR A 93 28.61 16.15 22.07
C THR A 93 27.82 15.18 22.94
N ASN A 94 27.70 15.41 24.25
CA ASN A 94 26.97 14.50 25.12
C ASN A 94 26.52 15.19 26.41
N SER A 95 25.23 15.12 26.72
CA SER A 95 24.65 15.66 27.95
C SER A 95 23.47 14.83 28.44
N THR A 96 23.21 14.91 29.74
CA THR A 96 21.96 14.43 30.34
C THR A 96 21.47 15.47 31.34
N PRO A 97 20.17 15.49 31.66
CA PRO A 97 19.63 16.43 32.66
C PRO A 97 20.34 16.33 34.02
N GLU A 98 20.84 15.14 34.39
CA GLU A 98 21.54 14.89 35.65
C GLU A 98 22.98 15.43 35.64
N SER A 99 23.64 15.40 34.49
CA SER A 99 25.03 15.85 34.31
C SER A 99 25.11 17.31 33.86
N GLY A 100 23.97 17.94 33.54
CA GLY A 100 23.80 19.32 33.13
C GLY A 100 23.78 19.50 31.61
N ASP A 101 23.10 20.54 31.14
CA ASP A 101 22.90 20.81 29.72
C ASP A 101 24.19 21.35 29.05
N LEU A 102 24.31 21.15 27.73
CA LEU A 102 25.36 21.77 26.92
C LEU A 102 25.12 23.26 26.79
N LEU A 103 23.87 23.65 26.54
CA LEU A 103 23.43 25.00 26.26
C LEU A 103 22.46 25.48 27.33
N ASP A 104 22.61 26.72 27.80
CA ASP A 104 21.58 27.36 28.61
C ASP A 104 20.39 27.83 27.75
N ALA A 105 19.33 28.33 28.40
CA ALA A 105 18.12 28.75 27.70
C ALA A 105 18.36 29.79 26.58
N ALA A 106 19.25 30.77 26.79
CA ALA A 106 19.51 31.80 25.78
C ALA A 106 20.30 31.22 24.58
N GLN A 107 21.21 30.28 24.86
CA GLN A 107 21.99 29.57 23.85
C GLN A 107 21.13 28.58 23.04
N ARG A 108 20.21 27.87 23.71
CA ARG A 108 19.19 27.03 23.06
C ARG A 108 18.36 27.86 22.09
N GLU A 109 17.83 29.00 22.53
CA GLU A 109 17.08 29.91 21.67
C GLU A 109 17.91 30.46 20.48
N ALA A 110 19.20 30.72 20.68
CA ALA A 110 20.08 31.18 19.60
C ALA A 110 20.26 30.10 18.53
N LEU A 111 20.41 28.83 18.92
CA LEU A 111 20.45 27.70 17.98
C LEU A 111 19.11 27.55 17.23
N GLN A 112 17.98 27.69 17.92
CA GLN A 112 16.65 27.65 17.27
C GLN A 112 16.52 28.72 16.19
N ARG A 113 16.81 29.98 16.55
CA ARG A 113 16.74 31.10 15.60
C ARG A 113 17.72 30.94 14.45
N TYR A 114 18.88 30.34 14.69
CA TYR A 114 19.85 30.03 13.65
C TYR A 114 19.30 29.03 12.62
N VAL A 115 18.74 27.91 13.07
CA VAL A 115 18.11 26.91 12.19
C VAL A 115 16.90 27.51 11.47
N GLN A 116 16.04 28.25 12.16
CA GLN A 116 14.89 28.98 11.60
C GLN A 116 15.27 30.02 10.54
N ALA A 117 16.51 30.52 10.57
CA ALA A 117 17.04 31.43 9.57
C ALA A 117 17.69 30.70 8.36
N GLY A 118 17.59 29.37 8.28
CA GLY A 118 18.15 28.54 7.21
C GLY A 118 19.54 27.98 7.48
N GLY A 119 20.04 28.12 8.73
CA GLY A 119 21.32 27.57 9.16
C GLY A 119 21.33 26.05 9.17
N GLY A 120 22.45 25.44 8.79
CA GLY A 120 22.64 23.99 8.76
C GLY A 120 23.05 23.40 10.11
N TRP A 121 22.60 22.19 10.40
CA TRP A 121 23.05 21.40 11.54
C TRP A 121 23.49 20.01 11.10
N ALA A 122 24.64 19.56 11.62
CA ALA A 122 25.15 18.22 11.40
C ALA A 122 25.50 17.55 12.73
N GLY A 123 24.91 16.40 13.02
CA GLY A 123 25.17 15.62 14.23
C GLY A 123 26.01 14.38 13.94
N VAL A 124 27.04 14.16 14.75
CA VAL A 124 27.90 12.97 14.66
C VAL A 124 27.81 12.16 15.95
N HIS A 125 27.44 10.89 15.81
CA HIS A 125 27.41 9.88 16.86
C HIS A 125 26.65 10.34 18.11
N ALA A 126 27.36 10.70 19.18
CA ALA A 126 26.79 11.08 20.47
C ALA A 126 25.97 12.39 20.44
N ALA A 127 25.94 13.11 19.32
CA ALA A 127 25.06 14.28 19.15
C ALA A 127 23.58 13.96 19.47
N SER A 128 23.10 12.76 19.15
CA SER A 128 21.74 12.27 19.51
C SER A 128 21.58 11.91 21.00
N ALA A 129 22.68 11.82 21.74
CA ALA A 129 22.74 11.58 23.17
C ALA A 129 22.86 12.89 23.98
N SER A 130 22.59 14.04 23.37
CA SER A 130 22.63 15.39 23.95
C SER A 130 21.23 16.00 24.10
N GLU A 131 21.09 16.99 24.98
CA GLU A 131 19.89 17.83 25.19
C GLU A 131 18.58 17.02 25.29
N ARG A 132 18.62 15.87 25.96
CA ARG A 132 17.54 14.87 25.97
C ARG A 132 16.25 15.29 26.69
N ASP A 133 16.23 16.47 27.30
CA ASP A 133 15.07 17.14 27.91
C ASP A 133 14.39 18.14 26.97
N TRP A 134 14.96 18.36 25.78
CA TRP A 134 14.56 19.43 24.88
C TRP A 134 13.91 18.89 23.62
N GLU A 135 12.58 18.86 23.60
CA GLU A 135 11.75 18.32 22.50
C GLU A 135 12.08 18.91 21.12
N TRP A 136 12.38 20.21 21.03
CA TRP A 136 12.78 20.82 19.77
C TRP A 136 14.11 20.28 19.25
N TYR A 137 15.07 19.97 20.13
CA TYR A 137 16.34 19.35 19.71
C TYR A 137 16.14 17.89 19.30
N GLU A 138 15.26 17.16 19.98
CA GLU A 138 14.85 15.83 19.52
C GLU A 138 14.28 15.88 18.11
N GLY A 139 13.42 16.85 17.79
CA GLY A 139 12.94 17.09 16.43
C GLY A 139 14.06 17.45 15.45
N LEU A 140 15.00 18.32 15.85
CA LEU A 140 16.16 18.68 15.01
C LEU A 140 17.02 17.47 14.69
N VAL A 141 17.32 16.62 15.67
CA VAL A 141 18.11 15.39 15.46
C VAL A 141 17.29 14.36 14.70
N GLY A 142 15.99 14.26 14.95
CA GLY A 142 15.07 13.24 14.41
C GLY A 142 14.84 12.07 15.37
N ALA A 143 15.85 11.70 16.18
CA ALA A 143 15.73 10.67 17.22
C ALA A 143 16.74 10.88 18.35
N ILE A 144 16.37 10.48 19.57
CA ILE A 144 17.25 10.49 20.74
C ILE A 144 17.79 9.09 21.02
N PHE A 145 19.09 9.02 21.30
CA PHE A 145 19.76 7.81 21.75
C PHE A 145 19.16 7.28 23.06
N ASP A 146 18.87 5.98 23.10
CA ASP A 146 18.44 5.27 24.30
C ASP A 146 19.59 4.51 24.96
N HIS A 147 20.05 3.43 24.31
CA HIS A 147 21.12 2.56 24.78
C HIS A 147 21.84 1.87 23.61
N HIS A 148 22.96 1.19 23.88
CA HIS A 148 23.71 0.43 22.87
C HIS A 148 24.31 -0.86 23.47
N PRO A 149 24.57 -1.89 22.65
CA PRO A 149 25.39 -3.03 23.04
C PRO A 149 26.88 -2.67 23.04
N ALA A 150 27.75 -3.62 23.42
CA ALA A 150 29.19 -3.44 23.23
C ALA A 150 29.52 -3.24 21.73
N PRO A 151 30.53 -2.41 21.40
CA PRO A 151 30.96 -2.21 20.02
C PRO A 151 31.27 -3.53 19.32
N GLN A 152 30.73 -3.71 18.12
CA GLN A 152 30.82 -4.96 17.37
C GLN A 152 30.78 -4.69 15.87
N VAL A 153 31.26 -5.66 15.08
CA VAL A 153 31.21 -5.57 13.61
C VAL A 153 29.79 -5.85 13.12
N GLY A 154 29.34 -5.10 12.13
CA GLY A 154 28.04 -5.22 11.45
C GLY A 154 28.12 -4.63 10.04
N ARG A 155 27.01 -4.68 9.30
CA ARG A 155 26.87 -4.03 7.99
C ARG A 155 25.73 -3.02 8.02
N VAL A 156 25.92 -1.92 7.31
CA VAL A 156 24.90 -0.89 7.05
C VAL A 156 24.43 -1.07 5.59
N LYS A 157 23.12 -1.13 5.36
CA LYS A 157 22.51 -1.05 4.02
C LYS A 157 22.35 0.44 3.66
N VAL A 158 23.00 0.87 2.59
CA VAL A 158 22.88 2.23 2.06
C VAL A 158 21.66 2.27 1.15
N LEU A 159 20.62 3.00 1.58
CA LEU A 159 19.32 3.02 0.93
C LEU A 159 19.24 4.09 -0.15
N ASP A 160 19.76 5.28 0.16
CA ASP A 160 19.89 6.39 -0.77
C ASP A 160 21.33 6.45 -1.28
N ARG A 161 21.50 6.35 -2.60
CA ARG A 161 22.79 6.41 -3.29
C ARG A 161 22.95 7.67 -4.15
N VAL A 162 22.03 8.61 -4.03
CA VAL A 162 22.00 9.90 -4.73
C VAL A 162 22.42 11.01 -3.77
N HIS A 163 22.02 10.95 -2.50
CA HIS A 163 22.38 11.98 -1.52
C HIS A 163 23.92 12.15 -1.41
N PRO A 164 24.45 13.38 -1.34
CA PRO A 164 25.89 13.65 -1.33
C PRO A 164 26.68 12.90 -0.24
N SER A 165 26.06 12.64 0.91
CA SER A 165 26.71 11.90 2.00
C SER A 165 26.79 10.39 1.78
N THR A 166 26.06 9.82 0.83
CA THR A 166 25.97 8.35 0.68
C THR A 166 26.25 7.86 -0.74
N GLN A 167 26.33 8.75 -1.73
CA GLN A 167 26.62 8.39 -3.13
C GLN A 167 27.91 7.60 -3.34
N ASP A 168 28.96 7.89 -2.56
CA ASP A 168 30.27 7.21 -2.66
C ASP A 168 30.36 5.95 -1.80
N LEU A 169 29.36 5.66 -0.98
CA LEU A 169 29.36 4.49 -0.11
C LEU A 169 29.03 3.21 -0.88
N PRO A 170 29.58 2.06 -0.45
CA PRO A 170 29.13 0.77 -0.94
C PRO A 170 27.69 0.47 -0.51
N GLU A 171 26.97 -0.36 -1.28
CA GLU A 171 25.57 -0.75 -0.98
C GLU A 171 25.45 -1.42 0.40
N LEU A 172 26.41 -2.28 0.72
CA LEU A 172 26.62 -2.83 2.06
C LEU A 172 27.95 -2.35 2.63
N TRP A 173 27.88 -1.55 3.70
CA TRP A 173 29.04 -0.94 4.33
C TRP A 173 29.38 -1.66 5.65
N GLU A 174 30.46 -2.46 5.64
CA GLU A 174 30.97 -3.17 6.81
C GLU A 174 31.65 -2.18 7.77
N GLN A 175 31.21 -2.16 9.03
CA GLN A 175 31.69 -1.25 10.05
C GLN A 175 31.79 -1.95 11.40
N THR A 176 32.84 -1.66 12.18
CA THR A 176 32.83 -1.88 13.63
C THR A 176 32.31 -0.62 14.30
N GLU A 177 31.16 -0.69 14.98
CA GLU A 177 30.54 0.50 15.55
C GLU A 177 29.82 0.19 16.88
N GLU A 178 29.57 1.25 17.65
CA GLU A 178 28.63 1.26 18.78
C GLU A 178 27.22 1.50 18.24
N TRP A 179 26.47 0.41 18.02
CA TRP A 179 25.15 0.45 17.39
C TRP A 179 24.08 1.01 18.32
N TYR A 180 23.38 2.06 17.93
CA TYR A 180 22.42 2.74 18.81
C TYR A 180 21.03 2.13 18.70
N ASN A 181 20.36 1.98 19.85
CA ASN A 181 18.91 1.94 19.93
C ASN A 181 18.38 3.36 20.12
N TRP A 182 17.24 3.65 19.50
CA TRP A 182 16.54 4.92 19.61
C TRP A 182 15.42 4.83 20.65
N ARG A 183 15.07 5.96 21.27
CA ARG A 183 13.85 6.05 22.07
C ARG A 183 12.60 5.91 21.21
N VAL A 184 12.68 6.49 20.01
CA VAL A 184 11.66 6.44 18.96
C VAL A 184 12.39 6.26 17.64
N ASN A 185 12.00 5.28 16.85
CA ASN A 185 12.53 5.06 15.52
C ASN A 185 12.12 6.23 14.60
N PRO A 186 13.08 6.93 13.96
CA PRO A 186 12.78 8.12 13.15
C PRO A 186 12.23 7.82 11.74
N THR A 187 12.19 6.55 11.30
CA THR A 187 11.70 6.19 9.97
C THR A 187 10.32 6.79 9.69
N GLY A 188 10.18 7.45 8.54
CA GLY A 188 8.95 8.12 8.12
C GLY A 188 8.87 9.59 8.56
N ALA A 189 9.51 9.98 9.66
CA ALA A 189 9.64 11.40 10.04
C ALA A 189 10.83 12.08 9.35
N VAL A 190 11.87 11.30 9.05
CA VAL A 190 13.09 11.78 8.37
C VAL A 190 13.29 11.06 7.03
N HIS A 191 14.18 11.59 6.19
CA HIS A 191 14.67 10.84 5.06
C HIS A 191 15.81 9.91 5.45
N THR A 192 15.53 8.60 5.51
CA THR A 192 16.49 7.59 5.92
C THR A 192 17.46 7.28 4.79
N LEU A 193 18.72 7.66 4.97
CA LEU A 193 19.79 7.48 3.98
C LEU A 193 20.42 6.08 4.08
N ALA A 194 20.56 5.57 5.31
CA ALA A 194 21.19 4.28 5.58
C ALA A 194 20.62 3.63 6.84
N GLN A 195 20.62 2.29 6.87
CA GLN A 195 20.05 1.49 7.96
C GLN A 195 20.99 0.35 8.36
N ILE A 196 20.95 -0.07 9.63
CA ILE A 196 21.68 -1.23 10.09
C ILE A 196 21.06 -2.50 9.48
N LYS A 197 21.89 -3.42 8.96
CA LYS A 197 21.44 -4.74 8.55
C LYS A 197 21.44 -5.67 9.76
N VAL A 198 20.46 -5.48 10.65
CA VAL A 198 20.37 -6.10 11.99
C VAL A 198 20.58 -7.62 11.95
N ARG A 199 20.02 -8.28 10.94
CA ARG A 199 20.07 -9.75 10.77
C ARG A 199 21.43 -10.32 10.38
N ASP A 200 22.43 -9.48 10.14
CA ASP A 200 23.83 -9.89 10.00
C ASP A 200 24.51 -10.16 11.37
N GLY A 201 23.74 -10.63 12.35
CA GLY A 201 24.23 -10.98 13.67
C GLY A 201 24.66 -9.78 14.52
N VAL A 202 24.06 -8.61 14.31
CA VAL A 202 24.17 -7.47 15.25
C VAL A 202 23.25 -7.75 16.42
N THR A 203 23.80 -7.81 17.63
CA THR A 203 23.05 -8.21 18.83
C THR A 203 22.82 -7.04 19.78
N GLY A 204 21.71 -7.05 20.52
CA GLY A 204 21.34 -6.00 21.48
C GLY A 204 20.65 -4.78 20.85
N LEU A 205 19.95 -5.00 19.74
CA LEU A 205 19.05 -4.04 19.11
C LEU A 205 17.61 -4.54 19.29
N ASP A 206 16.74 -3.69 19.85
CA ASP A 206 15.43 -4.09 20.36
C ASP A 206 14.26 -3.53 19.51
N GLU A 207 14.56 -2.68 18.52
CA GLU A 207 13.57 -1.97 17.67
C GLU A 207 13.13 -2.75 16.42
N GLY A 208 13.62 -4.00 16.27
CA GLY A 208 13.31 -4.85 15.12
C GLY A 208 14.31 -4.69 13.97
N VAL A 209 13.83 -4.89 12.73
CA VAL A 209 14.67 -4.90 11.51
C VAL A 209 14.74 -3.55 10.82
N ASP A 210 13.81 -2.65 11.13
CA ASP A 210 13.85 -1.26 10.68
C ASP A 210 14.67 -0.44 11.66
N HIS A 211 15.93 -0.15 11.31
CA HIS A 211 16.89 0.41 12.25
C HIS A 211 17.77 1.47 11.57
N PRO A 212 17.33 2.75 11.53
CA PRO A 212 18.08 3.85 10.93
C PRO A 212 19.50 4.02 11.51
N TYR A 213 20.45 4.32 10.63
CA TYR A 213 21.85 4.59 10.96
C TYR A 213 22.26 6.03 10.62
N SER A 214 21.76 6.56 9.49
CA SER A 214 21.98 7.94 9.08
C SER A 214 20.77 8.44 8.29
N TRP A 215 20.47 9.73 8.44
CA TRP A 215 19.32 10.38 7.82
C TRP A 215 19.53 11.87 7.67
N CYS A 216 18.64 12.49 6.90
CA CYS A 216 18.56 13.94 6.76
C CYS A 216 17.11 14.43 6.73
N GLN A 217 16.92 15.72 6.99
CA GLN A 217 15.61 16.37 6.95
C GLN A 217 15.75 17.89 6.81
N ASN A 218 14.76 18.52 6.20
CA ASN A 218 14.53 19.95 6.37
C ASN A 218 13.69 20.14 7.64
N TYR A 219 14.22 20.84 8.64
CA TYR A 219 13.59 20.99 9.96
C TYR A 219 13.55 22.44 10.38
N ASP A 220 12.35 22.93 10.71
CA ASP A 220 12.09 24.27 11.24
C ASP A 220 12.82 25.38 10.46
N GLY A 221 12.79 25.31 9.12
CA GLY A 221 13.42 26.29 8.21
C GLY A 221 14.88 26.02 7.82
N GLY A 222 15.59 25.12 8.52
CA GLY A 222 16.99 24.77 8.26
C GLY A 222 17.18 23.33 7.77
N ARG A 223 18.44 22.95 7.54
CA ARG A 223 18.83 21.59 7.11
C ARG A 223 19.46 20.84 8.29
N SER A 224 19.04 19.60 8.50
CA SER A 224 19.58 18.72 9.53
C SER A 224 20.07 17.40 8.93
N TRP A 225 21.31 17.04 9.21
CA TRP A 225 21.92 15.77 8.83
C TRP A 225 22.48 15.07 10.06
N PHE A 226 22.27 13.76 10.17
CA PHE A 226 22.76 12.96 11.29
C PHE A 226 23.36 11.63 10.84
N THR A 227 24.43 11.22 11.53
CA THR A 227 24.98 9.85 11.44
C THR A 227 25.27 9.28 12.82
N ALA A 228 24.88 8.03 13.03
CA ALA A 228 25.20 7.29 14.26
C ALA A 228 26.67 6.86 14.32
N GLY A 229 27.42 6.94 13.22
CA GLY A 229 28.83 6.57 13.17
C GLY A 229 29.77 7.61 13.79
N GLY A 230 30.93 7.16 14.28
CA GLY A 230 31.98 8.05 14.80
C GLY A 230 32.38 7.82 16.26
N HIS A 231 32.01 6.67 16.86
CA HIS A 231 32.42 6.31 18.22
C HIS A 231 33.94 6.21 18.37
N ALA A 232 34.59 5.45 17.47
CA ALA A 232 36.01 5.17 17.55
C ALA A 232 36.84 6.24 16.81
N ALA A 233 37.97 6.66 17.40
CA ALA A 233 38.84 7.68 16.82
C ALA A 233 39.36 7.29 15.42
N GLU A 234 39.58 5.99 15.19
CA GLU A 234 40.07 5.45 13.92
C GLU A 234 39.09 5.68 12.74
N LYS A 235 37.79 5.87 13.01
CA LYS A 235 36.78 6.17 11.96
C LYS A 235 37.11 7.44 11.20
N PHE A 236 37.67 8.43 11.87
CA PHE A 236 38.06 9.71 11.28
C PHE A 236 39.34 9.63 10.42
N SER A 237 39.80 8.42 10.11
CA SER A 237 40.84 8.13 9.11
C SER A 237 40.38 7.15 8.01
N ASP A 238 39.14 6.67 8.08
CA ASP A 238 38.53 5.79 7.07
C ASP A 238 38.01 6.63 5.89
N GLU A 239 38.44 6.31 4.67
CA GLU A 239 38.13 7.12 3.48
C GLU A 239 36.62 7.18 3.18
N LEU A 240 35.88 6.09 3.41
CA LEU A 240 34.44 6.04 3.19
C LEU A 240 33.70 6.87 4.26
N PHE A 241 34.10 6.76 5.52
CA PHE A 241 33.53 7.58 6.59
C PHE A 241 33.82 9.07 6.39
N LEU A 242 35.02 9.43 5.93
CA LEU A 242 35.38 10.82 5.60
C LEU A 242 34.56 11.37 4.43
N SER A 243 34.30 10.57 3.39
CA SER A 243 33.39 10.98 2.30
C SER A 243 31.96 11.18 2.82
N HIS A 244 31.45 10.26 3.66
CA HIS A 244 30.13 10.38 4.27
C HIS A 244 29.98 11.66 5.10
N LEU A 245 30.99 11.96 5.93
CA LEU A 245 31.02 13.16 6.76
C LEU A 245 31.10 14.43 5.91
N LEU A 246 31.94 14.44 4.88
CA LEU A 246 32.07 15.57 3.96
C LEU A 246 30.73 15.89 3.29
N GLY A 247 30.11 14.90 2.66
CA GLY A 247 28.85 15.09 1.94
C GLY A 247 27.72 15.54 2.86
N GLY A 248 27.66 15.02 4.09
CA GLY A 248 26.70 15.45 5.10
C GLY A 248 26.86 16.92 5.52
N ILE A 249 28.11 17.34 5.75
CA ILE A 249 28.44 18.73 6.11
C ILE A 249 28.19 19.68 4.93
N GLU A 250 28.60 19.32 3.72
CA GLU A 250 28.37 20.14 2.52
C GLU A 250 26.87 20.33 2.27
N TRP A 251 26.07 19.26 2.41
CA TRP A 251 24.62 19.35 2.25
C TRP A 251 23.97 20.18 3.35
N ALA A 252 24.31 19.95 4.62
CA ALA A 252 23.77 20.74 5.73
C ALA A 252 24.08 22.24 5.56
N ALA A 253 25.29 22.57 5.10
CA ALA A 253 25.68 23.95 4.79
C ALA A 253 24.98 24.55 3.55
N GLY A 254 24.24 23.77 2.76
CA GLY A 254 23.63 24.21 1.50
C GLY A 254 24.66 24.43 0.38
N ALA A 255 25.83 23.80 0.49
CA ALA A 255 26.92 23.92 -0.49
C ALA A 255 26.77 22.94 -1.68
N VAL A 256 25.92 21.92 -1.52
CA VAL A 256 25.52 20.93 -2.54
C VAL A 256 24.04 20.65 -2.39
N GLU A 257 23.38 20.32 -3.51
CA GLU A 257 21.97 19.90 -3.54
C GLU A 257 21.82 18.44 -3.07
N GLY A 258 20.65 18.09 -2.55
CA GLY A 258 20.29 16.72 -2.19
C GLY A 258 18.86 16.67 -1.67
N ASP A 259 18.09 15.66 -2.09
CA ASP A 259 16.75 15.42 -1.58
C ASP A 259 16.81 14.79 -0.18
N CYS A 260 16.00 15.31 0.73
CA CYS A 260 15.87 14.82 2.10
C CYS A 260 14.41 14.61 2.49
N SER A 261 13.57 14.23 1.53
CA SER A 261 12.13 14.14 1.71
C SER A 261 11.50 12.87 1.10
N ALA A 262 12.22 12.11 0.25
CA ALA A 262 11.73 10.93 -0.47
C ALA A 262 11.06 9.85 0.38
N THR A 263 11.51 9.64 1.62
CA THR A 263 10.97 8.58 2.51
C THR A 263 10.15 9.14 3.68
N GLN A 264 9.89 10.46 3.70
CA GLN A 264 9.04 11.04 4.73
C GLN A 264 7.58 10.77 4.41
N THR A 265 6.79 10.43 5.43
CA THR A 265 5.34 10.34 5.31
C THR A 265 4.74 11.73 5.07
N GLY A 266 3.58 11.80 4.43
CA GLY A 266 2.95 13.05 4.03
C GLY A 266 3.44 13.60 2.69
N ASN A 267 4.59 13.18 2.17
CA ASN A 267 5.12 13.67 0.89
C ASN A 267 4.57 12.95 -0.35
N PHE A 268 3.52 12.16 -0.16
CA PHE A 268 2.74 11.56 -1.24
C PHE A 268 1.27 11.95 -1.12
N GLN A 269 0.60 12.09 -2.25
CA GLN A 269 -0.82 12.40 -2.31
C GLN A 269 -1.54 11.41 -3.21
N ARG A 270 -2.63 10.84 -2.69
CA ARG A 270 -3.56 10.00 -3.45
C ARG A 270 -4.60 10.88 -4.13
N VAL A 271 -4.62 10.87 -5.46
CA VAL A 271 -5.55 11.62 -6.32
C VAL A 271 -6.54 10.64 -6.95
N PRO A 272 -7.85 10.73 -6.67
CA PRO A 272 -8.84 9.89 -7.31
C PRO A 272 -8.96 10.25 -8.80
N LEU A 273 -8.88 9.24 -9.67
CA LEU A 273 -9.22 9.36 -11.09
C LEU A 273 -10.62 8.80 -11.38
N VAL A 274 -10.95 7.69 -10.71
CA VAL A 274 -12.27 7.04 -10.74
C VAL A 274 -12.52 6.45 -9.36
N ASP A 275 -13.60 6.84 -8.70
CA ASP A 275 -13.98 6.42 -7.33
C ASP A 275 -15.45 5.96 -7.23
N ALA A 276 -16.10 5.77 -8.37
CA ALA A 276 -17.47 5.29 -8.49
C ALA A 276 -17.64 4.38 -9.72
N ASP A 277 -18.67 3.53 -9.68
CA ASP A 277 -19.08 2.65 -10.78
C ASP A 277 -18.01 1.66 -11.28
N LEU A 278 -17.00 1.33 -10.44
CA LEU A 278 -16.06 0.26 -10.73
C LEU A 278 -16.70 -1.10 -10.44
N ALA A 279 -16.64 -2.00 -11.42
CA ALA A 279 -17.14 -3.35 -11.29
C ALA A 279 -16.02 -4.37 -11.55
N ASP A 280 -15.32 -4.79 -10.50
CA ASP A 280 -14.23 -5.78 -10.55
C ASP A 280 -13.02 -5.28 -11.38
N PRO A 281 -12.41 -4.13 -11.03
CA PRO A 281 -11.26 -3.58 -11.75
C PRO A 281 -10.06 -4.51 -11.55
N PHE A 282 -9.42 -4.90 -12.65
CA PHE A 282 -8.51 -6.05 -12.63
C PHE A 282 -7.09 -5.76 -13.08
N GLU A 283 -6.85 -4.93 -14.09
CA GLU A 283 -5.48 -4.52 -14.50
C GLU A 283 -5.56 -3.19 -15.24
N LEU A 284 -4.53 -2.35 -15.12
CA LEU A 284 -4.46 -1.03 -15.73
C LEU A 284 -3.19 -0.85 -16.55
N ALA A 285 -3.25 0.06 -17.53
CA ALA A 285 -2.08 0.52 -18.26
C ALA A 285 -2.22 2.01 -18.60
N VAL A 286 -1.10 2.73 -18.55
CA VAL A 286 -1.08 4.19 -18.77
C VAL A 286 -0.41 4.48 -20.11
N ALA A 287 -1.13 5.16 -21.00
CA ALA A 287 -0.62 5.54 -22.31
C ALA A 287 0.33 6.75 -22.23
N PRO A 288 1.20 6.99 -23.22
CA PRO A 288 2.09 8.16 -23.27
C PRO A 288 1.36 9.51 -23.24
N ASP A 289 0.11 9.56 -23.69
CA ASP A 289 -0.77 10.73 -23.62
C ASP A 289 -1.55 10.83 -22.31
N ARG A 290 -1.20 10.02 -21.30
CA ARG A 290 -1.78 9.95 -19.95
C ARG A 290 -3.21 9.43 -19.89
N ARG A 291 -3.80 8.91 -20.98
CA ARG A 291 -5.02 8.11 -20.86
C ARG A 291 -4.73 6.86 -20.02
N VAL A 292 -5.60 6.56 -19.07
CA VAL A 292 -5.50 5.33 -18.26
C VAL A 292 -6.53 4.35 -18.79
N PHE A 293 -6.04 3.22 -19.30
CA PHE A 293 -6.85 2.08 -19.69
C PHE A 293 -6.94 1.14 -18.50
N TRP A 294 -8.11 0.59 -18.22
CA TRP A 294 -8.23 -0.50 -17.26
C TRP A 294 -9.28 -1.51 -17.70
N ILE A 295 -9.04 -2.75 -17.33
CA ILE A 295 -10.01 -3.81 -17.52
C ILE A 295 -10.82 -4.04 -16.26
N GLN A 296 -12.08 -4.39 -16.49
CA GLN A 296 -12.95 -4.97 -15.50
C GLN A 296 -13.12 -6.44 -15.85
N ARG A 297 -13.00 -7.32 -14.85
CA ARG A 297 -13.13 -8.77 -15.08
C ARG A 297 -14.51 -9.15 -15.63
N THR A 298 -15.51 -8.31 -15.39
CA THR A 298 -16.86 -8.32 -15.98
C THR A 298 -16.91 -8.18 -17.52
N GLY A 299 -15.77 -7.90 -18.17
CA GLY A 299 -15.62 -7.94 -19.62
C GLY A 299 -15.42 -6.57 -20.27
N ALA A 300 -15.51 -5.49 -19.51
CA ALA A 300 -15.34 -4.14 -20.02
C ALA A 300 -13.87 -3.69 -19.98
N LEU A 301 -13.37 -3.14 -21.08
CA LEU A 301 -12.19 -2.29 -21.12
C LEU A 301 -12.65 -0.83 -21.10
N LYS A 302 -12.15 -0.07 -20.15
CA LYS A 302 -12.51 1.32 -19.90
C LYS A 302 -11.31 2.23 -20.07
N VAL A 303 -11.57 3.50 -20.31
CA VAL A 303 -10.55 4.54 -20.49
C VAL A 303 -10.97 5.80 -19.77
N VAL A 304 -10.05 6.40 -19.02
CA VAL A 304 -10.22 7.72 -18.41
C VAL A 304 -9.19 8.67 -18.97
N ASP A 305 -9.66 9.81 -19.42
CA ASP A 305 -8.83 10.96 -19.78
C ASP A 305 -8.54 11.77 -18.52
N GLN A 306 -7.27 11.92 -18.15
CA GLN A 306 -6.91 12.56 -16.88
C GLN A 306 -7.12 14.08 -16.83
N GLU A 307 -7.26 14.74 -17.97
CA GLU A 307 -7.49 16.18 -18.02
C GLU A 307 -8.97 16.50 -17.77
N THR A 308 -9.85 15.66 -18.32
CA THR A 308 -11.30 15.84 -18.27
C THR A 308 -12.01 14.94 -17.27
N LEU A 309 -11.31 13.93 -16.73
CA LEU A 309 -11.83 12.79 -15.97
C LEU A 309 -13.02 12.08 -16.63
N ASN A 310 -13.13 12.19 -17.96
CA ASN A 310 -14.20 11.54 -18.68
C ASN A 310 -13.89 10.04 -18.82
N VAL A 311 -14.84 9.20 -18.41
CA VAL A 311 -14.74 7.74 -18.49
C VAL A 311 -15.53 7.23 -19.70
N THR A 312 -14.89 6.41 -20.52
CA THR A 312 -15.53 5.78 -21.68
C THR A 312 -15.29 4.26 -21.68
N THR A 313 -16.21 3.51 -22.29
CA THR A 313 -16.01 2.08 -22.54
C THR A 313 -15.39 1.89 -23.93
N ALA A 314 -14.15 1.40 -23.98
CA ALA A 314 -13.46 1.09 -25.23
C ALA A 314 -13.99 -0.19 -25.87
N LEU A 315 -14.24 -1.22 -25.05
CA LEU A 315 -14.74 -2.53 -25.45
C LEU A 315 -15.54 -3.15 -24.31
N ASP A 316 -16.54 -3.98 -24.62
CA ASP A 316 -17.24 -4.79 -23.62
C ASP A 316 -17.60 -6.16 -24.20
N PHE A 317 -17.07 -7.24 -23.60
CA PHE A 317 -17.42 -8.63 -23.96
C PHE A 317 -18.80 -9.05 -23.44
N GLN A 318 -19.43 -8.24 -22.59
CA GLN A 318 -20.75 -8.45 -22.02
C GLN A 318 -20.87 -9.79 -21.27
N TYR A 319 -19.90 -10.09 -20.40
CA TYR A 319 -19.97 -11.33 -19.63
C TYR A 319 -21.16 -11.33 -18.67
N THR A 320 -21.76 -12.51 -18.52
CA THR A 320 -22.84 -12.70 -17.56
C THR A 320 -22.26 -12.90 -16.16
N PRO A 321 -23.03 -12.60 -15.09
CA PRO A 321 -22.60 -12.89 -13.72
C PRO A 321 -22.23 -14.37 -13.50
N GLU A 322 -22.91 -15.29 -14.20
CA GLU A 322 -22.59 -16.73 -14.14
C GLU A 322 -21.20 -17.04 -14.71
N MET A 323 -20.81 -16.39 -15.82
CA MET A 323 -19.48 -16.56 -16.40
C MET A 323 -18.39 -16.06 -15.48
N THR A 324 -18.60 -14.93 -14.80
CA THR A 324 -17.62 -14.33 -13.91
C THR A 324 -17.72 -14.82 -12.47
N SER A 325 -18.58 -15.80 -12.18
CA SER A 325 -18.85 -16.30 -10.82
C SER A 325 -17.63 -16.88 -10.07
N GLN A 326 -16.53 -17.14 -10.79
CA GLN A 326 -15.22 -17.54 -10.25
C GLN A 326 -14.13 -16.61 -10.79
N SER A 327 -12.98 -17.11 -11.26
CA SER A 327 -11.87 -16.25 -11.74
C SER A 327 -11.83 -16.08 -13.27
N ASP A 328 -12.82 -16.58 -14.01
CA ASP A 328 -12.97 -16.29 -15.44
C ASP A 328 -13.28 -14.80 -15.70
N GLY A 329 -12.92 -14.30 -16.88
CA GLY A 329 -13.29 -12.95 -17.30
C GLY A 329 -12.28 -12.30 -18.23
N LEU A 330 -12.19 -10.97 -18.16
CA LEU A 330 -11.13 -10.19 -18.79
C LEU A 330 -10.00 -10.02 -17.77
N LEU A 331 -8.82 -10.57 -18.06
CA LEU A 331 -7.81 -10.87 -17.04
C LEU A 331 -6.48 -10.15 -17.24
N GLY A 332 -6.11 -9.91 -18.49
CA GLY A 332 -4.82 -9.30 -18.85
C GLY A 332 -4.97 -8.08 -19.74
N LEU A 333 -4.20 -7.03 -19.48
CA LEU A 333 -4.08 -5.82 -20.28
C LEU A 333 -2.61 -5.35 -20.35
N THR A 334 -2.11 -5.10 -21.55
CA THR A 334 -0.90 -4.28 -21.74
C THR A 334 -0.96 -3.50 -23.05
N LEU A 335 -0.28 -2.35 -23.08
CA LEU A 335 -0.13 -1.56 -24.30
C LEU A 335 1.11 -2.03 -25.06
N ASP A 336 1.06 -1.98 -26.38
CA ASP A 336 2.24 -2.20 -27.20
C ASP A 336 3.32 -1.15 -26.87
N PRO A 337 4.63 -1.49 -26.80
CA PRO A 337 5.68 -0.50 -26.55
C PRO A 337 5.68 0.67 -27.54
N ALA A 338 5.16 0.46 -28.76
CA ALA A 338 4.96 1.49 -29.77
C ALA A 338 3.51 2.03 -29.83
N PHE A 339 2.77 2.00 -28.71
CA PHE A 339 1.35 2.40 -28.65
C PHE A 339 1.08 3.78 -29.26
N ALA A 340 1.94 4.76 -29.01
CA ALA A 340 1.81 6.11 -29.56
C ALA A 340 1.84 6.14 -31.11
N GLU A 341 2.39 5.10 -31.74
CA GLU A 341 2.52 4.98 -33.20
C GLU A 341 1.46 4.05 -33.80
N ASN A 342 1.19 2.91 -33.15
CA ASN A 342 0.36 1.83 -33.70
C ASN A 342 -1.04 1.73 -33.08
N ASN A 343 -1.28 2.32 -31.91
CA ASN A 343 -2.49 2.20 -31.10
C ASN A 343 -2.88 0.74 -30.80
N TRP A 344 -1.90 -0.14 -30.63
CA TRP A 344 -2.15 -1.56 -30.33
C TRP A 344 -2.13 -1.83 -28.84
N LEU A 345 -3.10 -2.60 -28.38
CA LEU A 345 -3.09 -3.19 -27.05
C LEU A 345 -3.36 -4.68 -27.12
N TYR A 346 -2.98 -5.39 -26.08
CA TYR A 346 -3.13 -6.83 -25.96
C TYR A 346 -4.03 -7.13 -24.77
N LEU A 347 -4.91 -8.11 -24.95
CA LEU A 347 -5.82 -8.60 -23.91
C LEU A 347 -5.67 -10.11 -23.75
N LEU A 348 -5.70 -10.57 -22.50
CA LEU A 348 -5.94 -11.97 -22.15
C LEU A 348 -7.35 -12.10 -21.56
N TYR A 349 -8.19 -12.94 -22.16
CA TYR A 349 -9.59 -13.03 -21.77
C TYR A 349 -10.17 -14.44 -21.95
N SER A 350 -11.12 -14.82 -21.10
CA SER A 350 -11.89 -16.06 -21.21
C SER A 350 -12.80 -16.04 -22.44
N ASP A 351 -12.71 -17.04 -23.31
CA ASP A 351 -13.61 -17.15 -24.45
C ASP A 351 -15.06 -17.36 -23.97
N PRO A 352 -16.05 -16.61 -24.47
CA PRO A 352 -17.41 -16.67 -23.96
C PRO A 352 -18.14 -17.99 -24.28
N GLN A 353 -17.63 -18.79 -25.22
CA GLN A 353 -18.29 -20.01 -25.69
C GLN A 353 -17.43 -21.26 -25.46
N GLU A 354 -16.11 -21.13 -25.58
CA GLU A 354 -15.18 -22.25 -25.47
C GLU A 354 -14.38 -22.21 -24.17
N ASN A 355 -14.04 -23.37 -23.60
CA ASN A 355 -13.28 -23.46 -22.36
C ASN A 355 -11.80 -23.16 -22.59
N LYS A 356 -11.47 -21.92 -22.95
CA LYS A 356 -10.11 -21.44 -23.22
C LYS A 356 -9.94 -19.97 -22.86
N LEU A 357 -8.69 -19.56 -22.64
CA LEU A 357 -8.27 -18.17 -22.68
C LEU A 357 -7.75 -17.83 -24.08
N ASN A 358 -8.05 -16.62 -24.54
CA ASN A 358 -7.55 -16.05 -25.79
C ASN A 358 -6.58 -14.90 -25.46
N LEU A 359 -5.36 -14.98 -25.98
CA LEU A 359 -4.43 -13.85 -26.05
C LEU A 359 -4.57 -13.19 -27.41
N SER A 360 -5.01 -11.93 -27.43
CA SER A 360 -5.28 -11.22 -28.68
C SER A 360 -4.80 -9.78 -28.67
N ARG A 361 -4.41 -9.29 -29.85
CA ARG A 361 -4.11 -7.88 -30.11
C ARG A 361 -5.35 -7.19 -30.68
N PHE A 362 -5.60 -5.95 -30.25
CA PHE A 362 -6.64 -5.06 -30.76
C PHE A 362 -6.04 -3.73 -31.21
N THR A 363 -6.78 -2.97 -32.02
CA THR A 363 -6.40 -1.59 -32.40
C THR A 363 -7.40 -0.60 -31.80
N VAL A 364 -6.88 0.37 -31.05
CA VAL A 364 -7.65 1.46 -30.46
C VAL A 364 -7.88 2.54 -31.52
N ALA A 365 -9.13 2.96 -31.70
CA ALA A 365 -9.51 4.05 -32.59
C ALA A 365 -9.23 5.43 -31.96
N ALA A 366 -9.32 6.48 -32.77
CA ALA A 366 -9.03 7.85 -32.33
C ALA A 366 -9.98 8.37 -31.24
N ASP A 367 -11.19 7.80 -31.13
CA ASP A 367 -12.17 8.10 -30.07
C ASP A 367 -12.08 7.15 -28.87
N SER A 368 -10.96 6.42 -28.76
CA SER A 368 -10.68 5.41 -27.73
C SER A 368 -11.56 4.14 -27.80
N THR A 369 -12.39 3.97 -28.83
CA THR A 369 -13.17 2.73 -29.02
C THR A 369 -12.34 1.61 -29.68
N ILE A 370 -12.78 0.36 -29.52
CA ILE A 370 -12.20 -0.80 -30.20
C ILE A 370 -13.28 -1.48 -31.04
N ASP A 371 -13.01 -1.66 -32.33
CA ASP A 371 -13.80 -2.55 -33.18
C ASP A 371 -13.27 -3.99 -33.02
N LEU A 372 -14.14 -4.91 -32.57
CA LEU A 372 -13.85 -6.34 -32.44
C LEU A 372 -13.32 -6.96 -33.75
N ALA A 373 -13.66 -6.40 -34.91
CA ALA A 373 -13.14 -6.86 -36.19
C ALA A 373 -11.62 -6.65 -36.35
N THR A 374 -10.99 -5.86 -35.46
CA THR A 374 -9.54 -5.65 -35.42
C THR A 374 -8.79 -6.73 -34.64
N GLU A 375 -9.51 -7.66 -34.00
CA GLU A 375 -8.90 -8.75 -33.23
C GLU A 375 -7.90 -9.53 -34.07
N SER A 376 -6.71 -9.70 -33.52
CA SER A 376 -5.71 -10.64 -34.00
C SER A 376 -5.35 -11.61 -32.90
N ARG A 377 -5.83 -12.86 -33.01
CA ARG A 377 -5.63 -13.90 -32.02
C ARG A 377 -4.24 -14.54 -32.14
N LEU A 378 -3.45 -14.42 -31.09
CA LEU A 378 -2.06 -14.89 -31.04
C LEU A 378 -1.98 -16.31 -30.48
N LEU A 379 -2.60 -16.54 -29.33
CA LEU A 379 -2.47 -17.79 -28.59
C LEU A 379 -3.79 -18.18 -27.93
N GLU A 380 -4.08 -19.48 -27.89
CA GLU A 380 -5.22 -20.05 -27.18
C GLU A 380 -4.71 -21.02 -26.11
N ILE A 381 -5.20 -20.86 -24.88
CA ILE A 381 -4.79 -21.65 -23.72
C ILE A 381 -6.01 -22.41 -23.20
N PRO A 382 -6.02 -23.76 -23.20
CA PRO A 382 -7.17 -24.52 -22.72
C PRO A 382 -7.41 -24.29 -21.23
N THR A 383 -8.66 -24.42 -20.80
CA THR A 383 -9.06 -24.35 -19.39
C THR A 383 -9.93 -25.54 -19.01
N PHE A 384 -10.05 -25.79 -17.71
CA PHE A 384 -10.97 -26.75 -17.12
C PHE A 384 -12.30 -26.10 -16.67
N ARG A 385 -12.67 -24.97 -17.27
CA ARG A 385 -13.94 -24.31 -16.97
C ARG A 385 -15.11 -25.28 -17.07
N GLY A 386 -15.91 -25.35 -16.01
CA GLY A 386 -17.04 -26.28 -15.87
C GLY A 386 -16.68 -27.66 -15.28
N GLU A 387 -15.41 -27.95 -14.99
CA GLU A 387 -14.98 -29.15 -14.24
C GLU A 387 -14.61 -28.77 -12.80
N GLY A 388 -15.51 -29.00 -11.85
CA GLY A 388 -15.28 -28.61 -10.45
C GLY A 388 -15.18 -27.09 -10.29
N ARG A 389 -14.22 -26.62 -9.48
CA ARG A 389 -13.84 -25.20 -9.38
C ARG A 389 -12.51 -24.90 -10.07
N ALA A 390 -12.11 -25.71 -11.06
CA ALA A 390 -10.88 -25.54 -11.85
C ALA A 390 -11.00 -24.44 -12.92
N ASN A 391 -11.57 -23.31 -12.50
CA ASN A 391 -11.48 -21.97 -13.06
C ASN A 391 -11.17 -20.96 -11.95
N SER A 392 -10.63 -21.47 -10.84
CA SER A 392 -9.84 -20.74 -9.86
C SER A 392 -8.39 -20.68 -10.37
N HIS A 393 -7.62 -19.67 -9.96
CA HIS A 393 -6.22 -19.49 -10.38
C HIS A 393 -6.06 -19.31 -11.89
N MET A 394 -6.72 -18.29 -12.44
CA MET A 394 -6.54 -17.95 -13.84
C MET A 394 -5.29 -17.08 -14.06
N ALA A 395 -4.75 -16.46 -13.00
CA ALA A 395 -3.78 -15.38 -13.05
C ALA A 395 -4.24 -14.30 -14.05
N GLY A 396 -3.35 -13.92 -14.96
CA GLY A 396 -3.74 -13.31 -16.23
C GLY A 396 -3.00 -12.05 -16.63
N SER A 397 -2.12 -11.55 -15.76
CA SER A 397 -1.28 -10.39 -16.05
C SER A 397 -0.36 -10.63 -17.25
N ILE A 398 -0.19 -9.61 -18.09
CA ILE A 398 0.63 -9.63 -19.31
C ILE A 398 1.49 -8.38 -19.40
N THR A 399 2.72 -8.50 -19.89
CA THR A 399 3.64 -7.34 -19.98
C THR A 399 4.72 -7.55 -21.04
N PHE A 400 5.30 -6.45 -21.53
CA PHE A 400 6.42 -6.47 -22.48
C PHE A 400 7.77 -6.29 -21.77
N ASP A 401 8.82 -6.95 -22.28
CA ASP A 401 10.20 -6.53 -21.98
C ASP A 401 10.71 -5.45 -22.96
N GLY A 402 11.90 -4.92 -22.65
CA GLY A 402 12.57 -3.93 -23.50
C GLY A 402 12.97 -4.42 -24.89
N ASP A 403 12.90 -5.74 -25.16
CA ASP A 403 13.21 -6.34 -26.46
C ASP A 403 11.94 -6.58 -27.32
N GLY A 404 10.75 -6.23 -26.80
CA GLY A 404 9.47 -6.40 -27.48
C GLY A 404 8.91 -7.81 -27.40
N ASN A 405 9.37 -8.64 -26.44
CA ASN A 405 8.73 -9.91 -26.14
C ASN A 405 7.58 -9.69 -25.15
N LEU A 406 6.48 -10.37 -25.42
CA LEU A 406 5.29 -10.39 -24.57
C LEU A 406 5.37 -11.59 -23.62
N TYR A 407 5.37 -11.30 -22.32
CA TYR A 407 5.18 -12.26 -21.24
C TYR A 407 3.70 -12.41 -20.91
N VAL A 408 3.28 -13.65 -20.66
CA VAL A 408 1.89 -13.97 -20.34
C VAL A 408 1.85 -14.92 -19.15
N ALA A 409 1.27 -14.45 -18.04
CA ALA A 409 1.06 -15.28 -16.86
C ALA A 409 -0.20 -16.13 -16.98
N THR A 410 -0.06 -17.42 -16.72
CA THR A 410 -1.19 -18.37 -16.70
C THR A 410 -1.16 -19.16 -15.41
N GLY A 411 -2.25 -19.11 -14.65
CA GLY A 411 -2.37 -19.95 -13.45
C GLY A 411 -2.56 -21.42 -13.79
N ASP A 412 -2.43 -22.27 -12.79
CA ASP A 412 -2.48 -23.72 -12.91
C ASP A 412 -3.85 -24.25 -13.34
N ASN A 413 -4.88 -23.41 -13.19
CA ASN A 413 -6.25 -23.70 -13.54
C ASN A 413 -6.70 -25.05 -12.95
N THR A 414 -6.31 -25.30 -11.70
CA THR A 414 -6.59 -26.50 -10.92
C THR A 414 -7.48 -26.14 -9.74
N ASP A 415 -8.39 -27.04 -9.35
CA ASP A 415 -9.23 -26.89 -8.17
C ASP A 415 -8.43 -27.23 -6.89
N PRO A 416 -8.18 -26.25 -6.00
CA PRO A 416 -7.38 -26.46 -4.80
C PRO A 416 -8.19 -26.98 -3.60
N PHE A 417 -9.52 -27.00 -3.67
CA PHE A 417 -10.36 -27.13 -2.47
C PHE A 417 -10.47 -28.57 -1.95
N ALA A 418 -9.91 -29.54 -2.67
CA ALA A 418 -9.89 -30.95 -2.30
C ALA A 418 -8.51 -31.44 -1.83
N SER A 419 -7.56 -30.53 -1.56
CA SER A 419 -6.20 -30.85 -1.09
C SER A 419 -5.95 -30.50 0.37
N ASP A 420 -6.98 -30.16 1.15
CA ASP A 420 -6.87 -29.68 2.55
C ASP A 420 -5.91 -28.48 2.71
N GLY A 421 -5.82 -27.64 1.68
CA GLY A 421 -4.93 -26.48 1.66
C GLY A 421 -3.46 -26.81 1.30
N PHE A 422 -3.12 -28.05 0.96
CA PHE A 422 -1.78 -28.44 0.47
C PHE A 422 -1.77 -28.59 -1.06
N SER A 423 -0.76 -29.28 -1.60
CA SER A 423 -0.60 -29.53 -3.03
C SER A 423 -1.75 -30.39 -3.64
N PRO A 424 -2.43 -29.93 -4.70
CA PRO A 424 -3.48 -30.69 -5.39
C PRO A 424 -2.87 -31.62 -6.46
N ILE A 425 -2.67 -32.88 -6.09
CA ILE A 425 -2.07 -33.94 -6.92
C ILE A 425 -2.97 -35.19 -7.01
N ASP A 426 -4.27 -34.99 -7.20
CA ASP A 426 -5.26 -36.07 -7.15
C ASP A 426 -5.34 -36.88 -8.46
N GLU A 427 -4.60 -37.98 -8.53
CA GLU A 427 -4.45 -38.83 -9.71
C GLU A 427 -5.62 -39.79 -9.98
N ARG A 428 -6.69 -39.76 -9.17
CA ARG A 428 -7.83 -40.67 -9.33
C ARG A 428 -8.52 -40.48 -10.69
N GLU A 429 -9.09 -41.56 -11.22
CA GLU A 429 -9.83 -41.50 -12.49
C GLU A 429 -10.96 -40.46 -12.44
N GLY A 430 -11.03 -39.58 -13.45
CA GLY A 430 -12.02 -38.50 -13.54
C GLY A 430 -11.71 -37.26 -12.69
N ARG A 431 -10.52 -37.17 -12.09
CA ARG A 431 -10.11 -36.08 -11.19
C ARG A 431 -9.01 -35.17 -11.75
N ARG A 432 -8.81 -35.15 -13.07
CA ARG A 432 -7.77 -34.34 -13.75
C ARG A 432 -7.74 -32.85 -13.37
N ALA A 433 -8.90 -32.28 -13.01
CA ALA A 433 -9.04 -30.88 -12.64
C ALA A 433 -8.53 -30.56 -11.22
N TRP A 434 -8.12 -31.57 -10.45
CA TRP A 434 -7.54 -31.47 -9.10
C TRP A 434 -6.09 -31.98 -9.05
N ASP A 435 -5.44 -32.03 -10.21
CA ASP A 435 -4.09 -32.55 -10.38
C ASP A 435 -3.23 -31.53 -11.13
N ALA A 436 -2.56 -30.66 -10.38
CA ALA A 436 -1.68 -29.62 -10.91
C ALA A 436 -0.42 -30.20 -11.57
N GLN A 437 -0.14 -31.51 -11.42
CA GLN A 437 0.93 -32.17 -12.15
C GLN A 437 0.62 -32.22 -13.66
N GLY A 438 -0.65 -32.32 -14.03
CA GLY A 438 -1.12 -32.29 -15.42
C GLY A 438 -1.05 -30.91 -16.07
N THR A 439 -0.86 -29.85 -15.28
CA THR A 439 -0.79 -28.45 -15.72
C THR A 439 0.57 -27.84 -15.39
N SER A 440 0.79 -27.30 -14.18
CA SER A 440 2.01 -26.64 -13.73
C SER A 440 3.26 -27.49 -13.93
N GLY A 441 3.19 -28.77 -13.56
CA GLY A 441 4.27 -29.75 -13.73
C GLY A 441 4.42 -30.33 -15.15
N ASN A 442 3.49 -30.04 -16.05
CA ASN A 442 3.48 -30.62 -17.41
C ASN A 442 4.20 -29.68 -18.39
N THR A 443 5.28 -30.17 -19.01
CA THR A 443 6.07 -29.40 -20.00
C THR A 443 5.35 -29.20 -21.33
N ASN A 444 4.27 -29.95 -21.58
CA ASN A 444 3.46 -29.90 -22.79
C ASN A 444 2.09 -29.20 -22.59
N ASP A 445 1.93 -28.48 -21.47
CA ASP A 445 0.75 -27.67 -21.15
C ASP A 445 1.15 -26.20 -20.97
N LEU A 446 0.21 -25.27 -21.22
CA LEU A 446 0.45 -23.83 -21.14
C LEU A 446 -0.02 -23.21 -19.82
N ARG A 447 -0.63 -23.98 -18.91
CA ARG A 447 -1.15 -23.52 -17.61
C ARG A 447 -0.13 -23.72 -16.50
N GLY A 448 -0.16 -22.83 -15.51
CA GLY A 448 0.83 -22.77 -14.42
C GLY A 448 2.21 -22.39 -14.94
N LYS A 449 2.26 -21.40 -15.85
CA LYS A 449 3.44 -20.98 -16.61
C LYS A 449 3.56 -19.45 -16.65
N ILE A 450 4.77 -18.99 -16.94
CA ILE A 450 4.95 -17.75 -17.71
C ILE A 450 5.33 -18.14 -19.13
N LEU A 451 4.54 -17.66 -20.10
CA LEU A 451 4.82 -17.82 -21.52
C LEU A 451 5.55 -16.59 -22.05
N ARG A 452 6.45 -16.76 -23.02
CA ARG A 452 7.15 -15.65 -23.70
C ARG A 452 7.14 -15.84 -25.21
N ILE A 453 6.58 -14.86 -25.91
CA ILE A 453 6.49 -14.83 -27.39
C ILE A 453 6.87 -13.45 -27.91
N THR A 454 7.17 -13.33 -29.20
CA THR A 454 7.37 -12.02 -29.86
C THR A 454 6.24 -11.80 -30.87
N PRO A 455 5.23 -10.97 -30.55
CA PRO A 455 4.14 -10.66 -31.48
C PRO A 455 4.66 -10.07 -32.79
N GLN A 456 4.00 -10.40 -33.90
CA GLN A 456 4.33 -9.91 -35.22
C GLN A 456 3.25 -8.95 -35.76
N PRO A 457 3.62 -7.97 -36.60
CA PRO A 457 2.65 -7.03 -37.17
C PRO A 457 1.50 -7.70 -37.93
N ASP A 458 1.76 -8.84 -38.57
CA ASP A 458 0.79 -9.60 -39.35
C ASP A 458 -0.21 -10.41 -38.49
N GLY A 459 -0.09 -10.33 -37.17
CA GLY A 459 -0.97 -11.03 -36.25
C GLY A 459 -0.52 -12.43 -35.85
N THR A 460 0.68 -12.85 -36.25
CA THR A 460 1.34 -14.07 -35.77
C THR A 460 2.28 -13.78 -34.61
N TYR A 461 3.02 -14.79 -34.14
CA TYR A 461 4.11 -14.61 -33.18
C TYR A 461 5.31 -15.51 -33.52
N THR A 462 6.47 -15.15 -33.00
CA THR A 462 7.67 -16.00 -33.01
C THR A 462 8.05 -16.42 -31.60
N ILE A 463 8.85 -17.49 -31.47
CA ILE A 463 9.45 -17.90 -30.20
C ILE A 463 10.82 -17.23 -30.06
N PRO A 464 11.03 -16.37 -29.05
CA PRO A 464 12.35 -15.79 -28.80
C PRO A 464 13.34 -16.83 -28.27
N GLU A 465 14.64 -16.60 -28.51
CA GLU A 465 15.70 -17.44 -27.93
C GLU A 465 15.71 -17.31 -26.41
N GLY A 466 16.09 -18.36 -25.68
CA GLY A 466 16.19 -18.33 -24.22
C GLY A 466 14.94 -18.80 -23.45
N ASN A 467 13.86 -19.18 -24.15
CA ASN A 467 12.76 -19.94 -23.53
C ASN A 467 13.25 -21.31 -23.05
N LEU A 468 12.54 -21.89 -22.07
CA LEU A 468 12.94 -23.11 -21.37
C LEU A 468 13.11 -24.30 -22.32
N PHE A 469 12.30 -24.37 -23.37
CA PHE A 469 12.34 -25.43 -24.37
C PHE A 469 12.54 -24.87 -25.77
N ALA A 470 13.52 -25.41 -26.51
CA ALA A 470 13.74 -25.03 -27.90
C ALA A 470 12.57 -25.45 -28.80
N PRO A 471 12.22 -24.65 -29.83
CA PRO A 471 11.20 -25.03 -30.83
C PRO A 471 11.45 -26.42 -31.43
N GLY A 472 10.40 -27.26 -31.41
CA GLY A 472 10.44 -28.63 -31.96
C GLY A 472 10.93 -29.71 -30.99
N THR A 473 11.24 -29.36 -29.73
CA THR A 473 11.52 -30.35 -28.68
C THR A 473 10.26 -31.19 -28.40
N GLU A 474 10.36 -32.51 -28.52
CA GLU A 474 9.24 -33.44 -28.33
C GLU A 474 8.70 -33.35 -26.89
N LEU A 475 7.37 -33.47 -26.71
CA LEU A 475 6.69 -33.41 -25.41
C LEU A 475 6.86 -32.08 -24.65
N THR A 476 7.10 -30.98 -25.36
CA THR A 476 7.26 -29.66 -24.75
C THR A 476 6.56 -28.56 -25.54
N ARG A 477 6.26 -27.46 -24.86
CA ARG A 477 5.79 -26.21 -25.47
C ARG A 477 6.91 -25.16 -25.51
N PRO A 478 7.31 -24.67 -26.69
CA PRO A 478 8.40 -23.70 -26.80
C PRO A 478 8.02 -22.30 -26.32
N GLU A 479 6.73 -22.03 -26.08
CA GLU A 479 6.27 -20.78 -25.48
C GLU A 479 6.69 -20.64 -24.01
N ILE A 480 7.01 -21.72 -23.31
CA ILE A 480 7.28 -21.71 -21.87
C ILE A 480 8.62 -21.03 -21.57
N TYR A 481 8.58 -19.93 -20.82
CA TYR A 481 9.76 -19.29 -20.24
C TYR A 481 9.99 -19.74 -18.79
N ALA A 482 8.92 -19.74 -17.98
CA ALA A 482 8.93 -20.30 -16.64
C ALA A 482 7.81 -21.34 -16.49
N MET A 483 8.07 -22.42 -15.76
CA MET A 483 7.08 -23.42 -15.40
C MET A 483 7.02 -23.67 -13.91
N GLY A 484 6.05 -24.48 -13.47
CA GLY A 484 5.92 -24.85 -12.07
C GLY A 484 5.46 -23.70 -11.19
N LEU A 485 4.50 -22.92 -11.68
CA LEU A 485 3.85 -21.81 -10.94
C LEU A 485 2.41 -22.20 -10.60
N ARG A 486 1.86 -21.65 -9.51
CA ARG A 486 0.48 -21.92 -9.09
C ARG A 486 -0.49 -20.90 -9.66
N ASN A 487 -0.31 -19.64 -9.30
CA ASN A 487 -1.14 -18.53 -9.72
C ASN A 487 -0.30 -17.24 -9.75
N PRO A 488 0.57 -17.09 -10.78
CA PRO A 488 1.46 -15.94 -10.95
C PRO A 488 0.64 -14.69 -11.28
N PHE A 489 0.05 -14.08 -10.26
CA PHE A 489 -1.12 -13.21 -10.39
C PHE A 489 -0.78 -11.85 -11.02
N ARG A 490 0.33 -11.25 -10.58
CA ARG A 490 0.91 -10.04 -11.17
C ARG A 490 2.31 -10.30 -11.67
N ILE A 491 2.62 -9.76 -12.85
CA ILE A 491 3.96 -9.76 -13.41
C ILE A 491 4.36 -8.38 -13.89
N THR A 492 5.65 -8.08 -13.80
CA THR A 492 6.25 -6.91 -14.45
C THR A 492 7.66 -7.24 -14.92
N VAL A 493 8.31 -6.30 -15.60
CA VAL A 493 9.71 -6.40 -16.01
C VAL A 493 10.48 -5.23 -15.41
N ASP A 494 11.67 -5.52 -14.88
CA ASP A 494 12.64 -4.48 -14.52
C ASP A 494 13.19 -3.83 -15.82
N PRO A 495 12.92 -2.53 -16.06
CA PRO A 495 13.31 -1.87 -17.30
C PRO A 495 14.83 -1.73 -17.47
N HIS A 496 15.61 -1.82 -16.38
CA HIS A 496 17.06 -1.69 -16.44
C HIS A 496 17.74 -3.02 -16.75
N THR A 497 17.16 -4.14 -16.30
CA THR A 497 17.80 -5.47 -16.38
C THR A 497 17.05 -6.50 -17.22
N ASN A 498 15.82 -6.20 -17.65
CA ASN A 498 14.88 -7.16 -18.25
C ASN A 498 14.57 -8.39 -17.37
N ALA A 499 14.84 -8.33 -16.06
CA ALA A 499 14.42 -9.38 -15.14
C ALA A 499 12.90 -9.42 -15.05
N LEU A 500 12.31 -10.60 -15.20
CA LEU A 500 10.88 -10.79 -14.98
C LEU A 500 10.61 -10.89 -13.48
N LEU A 501 9.65 -10.10 -13.00
CA LEU A 501 9.26 -10.01 -11.59
C LEU A 501 7.84 -10.54 -11.43
N VAL A 502 7.62 -11.46 -10.48
CA VAL A 502 6.35 -12.21 -10.35
C VAL A 502 5.91 -12.28 -8.90
N GLY A 503 4.62 -12.04 -8.64
CA GLY A 503 3.96 -12.42 -7.39
C GLY A 503 3.17 -13.70 -7.62
N ASP A 504 3.58 -14.81 -7.02
CA ASP A 504 2.91 -16.12 -7.16
C ASP A 504 2.17 -16.51 -5.89
N TYR A 505 0.87 -16.77 -6.02
CA TYR A 505 -0.02 -17.17 -4.93
C TYR A 505 0.15 -18.65 -4.61
N GLY A 506 0.56 -18.92 -3.38
CA GLY A 506 0.71 -20.25 -2.79
C GLY A 506 -0.56 -20.93 -2.31
N PRO A 507 -0.43 -22.13 -1.70
CA PRO A 507 -1.55 -22.89 -1.16
C PRO A 507 -2.03 -22.36 0.21
N ASP A 508 -3.15 -22.87 0.72
CA ASP A 508 -3.92 -22.25 1.81
C ASP A 508 -3.73 -22.90 3.21
N ALA A 509 -2.86 -23.89 3.34
CA ALA A 509 -2.59 -24.57 4.59
C ALA A 509 -2.09 -23.58 5.67
N ARG A 510 -2.83 -23.47 6.79
CA ARG A 510 -2.49 -22.51 7.87
C ARG A 510 -1.30 -22.93 8.74
N GLN A 511 -0.88 -24.18 8.63
CA GLN A 511 0.26 -24.73 9.33
C GLN A 511 0.87 -25.87 8.52
N ALA A 512 2.15 -26.13 8.73
CA ALA A 512 2.81 -27.30 8.15
C ALA A 512 2.25 -28.60 8.74
N ASP A 513 2.21 -29.65 7.92
CA ASP A 513 1.89 -31.02 8.32
C ASP A 513 2.98 -31.96 7.79
N PRO A 514 3.73 -32.67 8.65
CA PRO A 514 4.76 -33.61 8.23
C PRO A 514 4.29 -34.69 7.25
N GLU A 515 3.00 -35.02 7.24
CA GLU A 515 2.42 -36.02 6.35
C GLU A 515 1.93 -35.41 5.01
N ARG A 516 1.91 -34.08 4.86
CA ARG A 516 1.39 -33.41 3.65
C ARG A 516 2.38 -32.42 3.02
N GLY A 517 3.02 -31.57 3.82
CA GLY A 517 3.96 -30.56 3.34
C GLY A 517 4.04 -29.29 4.21
N PRO A 518 4.68 -28.23 3.69
CA PRO A 518 4.84 -26.96 4.39
C PRO A 518 3.51 -26.21 4.58
N GLU A 519 3.55 -25.20 5.46
CA GLU A 519 2.52 -24.15 5.54
C GLU A 519 2.38 -23.44 4.18
N GLY A 520 1.18 -22.93 3.90
CA GLY A 520 0.87 -22.09 2.76
C GLY A 520 1.87 -20.97 2.59
N THR A 521 2.66 -21.04 1.52
CA THR A 521 3.80 -20.16 1.25
C THR A 521 3.58 -19.48 -0.09
N VAL A 522 3.62 -18.15 -0.11
CA VAL A 522 3.50 -17.32 -1.30
C VAL A 522 4.85 -16.69 -1.65
N GLU A 523 5.04 -16.29 -2.90
CA GLU A 523 6.38 -16.05 -3.44
C GLU A 523 6.47 -14.73 -4.21
N PHE A 524 7.59 -14.04 -4.05
CA PHE A 524 8.07 -13.02 -4.99
C PHE A 524 9.27 -13.60 -5.74
N LEU A 525 9.18 -13.64 -7.06
CA LEU A 525 10.21 -14.22 -7.94
C LEU A 525 10.89 -13.13 -8.76
N ARG A 526 12.21 -13.27 -8.92
CA ARG A 526 13.02 -12.49 -9.85
C ARG A 526 13.69 -13.44 -10.84
N ILE A 527 13.08 -13.60 -12.01
CA ILE A 527 13.45 -14.60 -13.02
C ILE A 527 14.30 -13.93 -14.11
N THR A 528 15.62 -14.10 -14.02
CA THR A 528 16.57 -13.60 -15.03
C THR A 528 16.89 -14.62 -16.13
N GLU A 529 16.54 -15.89 -15.92
CA GLU A 529 16.73 -16.98 -16.87
C GLU A 529 15.53 -17.95 -16.80
N ALA A 530 15.22 -18.60 -17.92
CA ALA A 530 14.14 -19.60 -17.97
C ALA A 530 14.37 -20.76 -16.98
N GLY A 531 13.30 -21.25 -16.34
CA GLY A 531 13.42 -22.26 -15.29
C GLY A 531 12.11 -22.86 -14.79
N ASN A 532 12.21 -23.80 -13.85
CA ASN A 532 11.10 -24.42 -13.15
C ASN A 532 11.03 -23.88 -11.70
N GLN A 533 9.90 -23.31 -11.30
CA GLN A 533 9.67 -22.71 -9.98
C GLN A 533 9.11 -23.70 -8.96
N GLY A 534 8.88 -24.96 -9.36
CA GLY A 534 8.74 -26.09 -8.44
C GLY A 534 7.31 -26.54 -8.14
N TRP A 535 6.28 -25.71 -8.27
CA TRP A 535 4.89 -26.11 -8.05
C TRP A 535 4.46 -27.20 -9.07
N PRO A 536 3.74 -28.27 -8.67
CA PRO A 536 3.12 -28.51 -7.36
C PRO A 536 3.98 -29.34 -6.37
N TYR A 537 5.26 -29.53 -6.66
CA TYR A 537 6.13 -30.44 -5.90
C TYR A 537 6.88 -29.74 -4.77
N CYS A 538 7.28 -28.49 -4.99
CA CYS A 538 8.08 -27.68 -4.06
C CYS A 538 7.59 -26.23 -4.04
N THR A 539 7.92 -25.49 -2.97
CA THR A 539 7.62 -24.06 -2.79
C THR A 539 8.70 -23.33 -1.99
N GLY A 540 8.75 -22.01 -2.09
CA GLY A 540 9.66 -21.11 -1.39
C GLY A 540 11.10 -21.47 -1.71
N ASN A 541 11.89 -21.73 -0.66
CA ASN A 541 13.28 -22.15 -0.80
C ASN A 541 13.43 -23.64 -1.15
N ASN A 542 12.73 -24.13 -2.18
CA ASN A 542 12.67 -25.54 -2.57
C ASN A 542 12.25 -26.47 -1.40
N THR A 543 11.28 -26.02 -0.59
CA THR A 543 10.69 -26.86 0.46
C THR A 543 9.73 -27.86 -0.18
N PRO A 544 9.94 -29.18 -0.04
CA PRO A 544 9.15 -30.18 -0.75
C PRO A 544 7.80 -30.45 -0.07
N PHE A 545 6.78 -30.74 -0.88
CA PHE A 545 5.56 -31.42 -0.44
C PHE A 545 5.79 -32.94 -0.33
N VAL A 546 4.82 -33.64 0.27
CA VAL A 546 4.79 -35.11 0.34
C VAL A 546 3.93 -35.66 -0.79
N ASP A 547 4.43 -36.72 -1.45
CA ASP A 547 3.67 -37.45 -2.45
C ASP A 547 2.50 -38.20 -1.78
N TYR A 548 1.31 -37.59 -1.82
CA TYR A 548 0.12 -38.04 -1.09
C TYR A 548 -0.85 -38.77 -2.01
N ASP A 549 -1.14 -40.03 -1.69
CA ASP A 549 -2.11 -40.82 -2.44
C ASP A 549 -3.54 -40.50 -1.99
N PHE A 550 -4.26 -39.72 -2.80
CA PHE A 550 -5.66 -39.35 -2.56
C PHE A 550 -6.67 -40.51 -2.65
N ALA A 551 -6.29 -41.65 -3.23
CA ALA A 551 -7.14 -42.84 -3.29
C ALA A 551 -7.09 -43.64 -1.99
N THR A 552 -5.91 -43.75 -1.38
CA THR A 552 -5.70 -44.53 -0.15
C THR A 552 -5.65 -43.68 1.11
N GLY A 553 -5.42 -42.37 0.97
CA GLY A 553 -5.25 -41.43 2.06
C GLY A 553 -3.90 -41.55 2.78
N THR A 554 -2.89 -42.12 2.12
CA THR A 554 -1.57 -42.38 2.71
C THR A 554 -0.48 -41.51 2.10
N SER A 555 0.43 -41.06 2.94
CA SER A 555 1.59 -40.27 2.55
C SER A 555 2.78 -41.14 2.16
N GLY A 556 3.43 -40.78 1.05
CA GLY A 556 4.65 -41.39 0.53
C GLY A 556 5.91 -40.66 1.00
N GLU A 557 6.89 -40.58 0.12
CA GLU A 557 8.13 -39.82 0.35
C GLU A 557 7.94 -38.35 -0.03
N THR A 558 8.79 -37.46 0.50
CA THR A 558 8.86 -36.07 0.02
C THR A 558 9.44 -36.01 -1.38
N PHE A 559 8.98 -35.07 -2.20
CA PHE A 559 9.55 -34.86 -3.54
C PHE A 559 11.03 -34.45 -3.49
N ASP A 560 11.83 -34.89 -4.47
CA ASP A 560 13.20 -34.42 -4.68
C ASP A 560 13.19 -33.20 -5.61
N CYS A 561 13.22 -32.00 -5.04
CA CYS A 561 13.21 -30.75 -5.80
C CYS A 561 14.36 -30.62 -6.81
N GLY A 562 15.46 -31.38 -6.65
CA GLY A 562 16.56 -31.42 -7.60
C GLY A 562 16.38 -32.43 -8.74
N ASN A 563 15.47 -33.40 -8.60
CA ASN A 563 15.22 -34.47 -9.57
C ASN A 563 13.71 -34.78 -9.63
N LEU A 564 12.92 -33.80 -10.06
CA LEU A 564 11.47 -33.90 -10.08
C LEU A 564 10.97 -34.89 -11.14
N VAL A 565 10.05 -35.76 -10.73
CA VAL A 565 9.42 -36.79 -11.57
C VAL A 565 7.92 -36.53 -11.61
N ASN A 566 7.36 -36.40 -12.82
CA ASN A 566 5.93 -36.27 -13.05
C ASN A 566 5.36 -37.59 -13.59
N ASP A 567 4.97 -38.45 -12.65
CA ASP A 567 4.36 -39.77 -12.90
C ASP A 567 2.83 -39.73 -13.02
N SER A 568 2.23 -38.52 -12.98
CA SER A 568 0.78 -38.35 -13.09
C SER A 568 0.21 -39.00 -14.36
N PRO A 569 -0.95 -39.67 -14.26
CA PRO A 569 -1.65 -40.20 -15.43
C PRO A 569 -2.16 -39.10 -16.38
N ASN A 570 -2.19 -37.84 -15.93
CA ASN A 570 -2.59 -36.68 -16.71
C ASN A 570 -1.41 -35.94 -17.37
N ASN A 571 -0.16 -36.38 -17.13
CA ASN A 571 1.01 -35.79 -17.76
C ASN A 571 1.12 -36.21 -19.24
N THR A 572 1.21 -35.20 -20.11
CA THR A 572 1.43 -35.37 -21.57
C THR A 572 2.80 -34.85 -22.02
N GLY A 573 3.62 -34.41 -21.08
CA GLY A 573 4.94 -33.84 -21.28
C GLY A 573 6.06 -34.80 -20.90
N LEU A 574 7.20 -34.21 -20.55
CA LEU A 574 8.35 -34.93 -20.02
C LEU A 574 8.00 -35.50 -18.65
N ARG A 575 8.50 -36.72 -18.39
CA ARG A 575 8.42 -37.36 -17.09
C ARG A 575 9.47 -36.80 -16.12
N GLU A 576 10.70 -36.67 -16.60
CA GLU A 576 11.78 -36.07 -15.81
C GLU A 576 11.81 -34.56 -16.07
N LEU A 577 11.57 -33.78 -15.02
CA LEU A 577 11.42 -32.34 -15.12
C LEU A 577 12.76 -31.61 -14.85
N PRO A 578 12.93 -30.38 -15.34
CA PRO A 578 14.00 -29.51 -14.86
C PRO A 578 13.94 -29.34 -13.33
N PRO A 579 15.09 -29.23 -12.65
CA PRO A 579 15.13 -29.02 -11.20
C PRO A 579 14.40 -27.73 -10.81
N ALA A 580 13.78 -27.73 -9.64
CA ALA A 580 13.15 -26.54 -9.08
C ALA A 580 14.21 -25.50 -8.68
N GLN A 581 13.91 -24.24 -8.96
CA GLN A 581 14.67 -23.08 -8.52
C GLN A 581 14.01 -22.48 -7.28
N PRO A 582 14.78 -22.08 -6.25
CA PRO A 582 14.21 -21.45 -5.08
C PRO A 582 13.65 -20.06 -5.41
N ALA A 583 12.55 -19.70 -4.76
CA ALA A 583 11.99 -18.35 -4.82
C ALA A 583 13.00 -17.30 -4.34
N TRP A 584 12.94 -16.10 -4.91
CA TRP A 584 13.81 -15.00 -4.50
C TRP A 584 13.46 -14.50 -3.09
N MET A 585 12.15 -14.37 -2.82
CA MET A 585 11.60 -14.15 -1.49
C MET A 585 10.32 -14.96 -1.32
N TRP A 586 10.03 -15.39 -0.10
CA TRP A 586 8.82 -16.15 0.22
C TRP A 586 8.35 -15.86 1.63
N TYR A 587 7.05 -15.99 1.87
CA TYR A 587 6.48 -15.85 3.20
C TYR A 587 5.22 -16.70 3.36
N ALA A 588 4.86 -17.00 4.59
CA ALA A 588 3.68 -17.79 4.94
C ALA A 588 2.69 -16.94 5.76
N TYR A 589 1.65 -17.58 6.29
CA TYR A 589 0.70 -16.90 7.17
C TYR A 589 1.38 -16.50 8.49
N SER A 590 2.28 -17.35 8.97
CA SER A 590 3.21 -17.09 10.07
C SER A 590 4.29 -16.06 9.73
N ALA A 591 4.94 -15.52 10.76
CA ALA A 591 6.03 -14.57 10.59
C ALA A 591 7.22 -15.25 9.91
N SER A 592 7.67 -14.69 8.80
CA SER A 592 8.87 -15.19 8.11
C SER A 592 10.12 -14.91 8.96
N PRO A 593 10.89 -15.94 9.35
CA PRO A 593 12.18 -15.72 10.01
C PRO A 593 13.16 -15.00 9.09
N GLU A 594 13.10 -15.27 7.79
CA GLU A 594 13.97 -14.76 6.73
C GLU A 594 13.58 -13.37 6.20
N PHE A 595 12.29 -13.03 6.24
CA PHE A 595 11.77 -11.77 5.72
C PHE A 595 10.72 -11.18 6.69
N PRO A 596 11.09 -10.91 7.95
CA PRO A 596 10.16 -10.40 8.97
C PRO A 596 9.53 -9.06 8.57
N GLU A 597 10.20 -8.28 7.71
CA GLU A 597 9.69 -7.05 7.12
C GLU A 597 8.34 -7.26 6.43
N LEU A 598 8.02 -8.47 5.95
CA LEU A 598 6.76 -8.80 5.25
C LEU A 598 5.57 -8.97 6.20
N GLY A 599 5.79 -9.09 7.51
CA GLY A 599 4.74 -9.20 8.53
C GLY A 599 4.08 -10.59 8.63
N THR A 600 2.86 -10.64 9.14
CA THR A 600 2.02 -11.85 9.33
C THR A 600 0.62 -11.65 8.74
N GLY A 601 -0.17 -12.73 8.65
CA GLY A 601 -1.56 -12.69 8.12
C GLY A 601 -1.71 -13.41 6.78
N GLY A 602 -2.83 -13.21 6.08
CA GLY A 602 -3.04 -13.85 4.76
C GLY A 602 -1.94 -13.53 3.74
N GLY A 603 -1.85 -14.33 2.68
CA GLY A 603 -0.85 -14.19 1.62
C GLY A 603 -1.50 -13.83 0.29
N GLY A 604 -1.25 -12.61 -0.18
CA GLY A 604 -1.61 -12.13 -1.50
C GLY A 604 -0.51 -11.24 -2.10
N PRO A 605 0.60 -11.84 -2.58
CA PRO A 605 1.73 -11.09 -3.10
C PRO A 605 1.41 -10.51 -4.48
N MET A 606 1.73 -9.24 -4.67
CA MET A 606 1.53 -8.56 -5.94
C MET A 606 2.83 -7.89 -6.42
N ALA A 607 3.32 -8.34 -7.57
CA ALA A 607 4.45 -7.70 -8.25
C ALA A 607 4.00 -6.37 -8.86
N GLY A 608 4.35 -5.25 -8.23
CA GLY A 608 4.20 -3.93 -8.81
C GLY A 608 5.39 -3.53 -9.67
N PRO A 609 5.43 -2.28 -10.16
CA PRO A 609 6.42 -1.82 -11.12
C PRO A 609 7.77 -1.50 -10.47
N VAL A 610 8.83 -1.49 -11.27
CA VAL A 610 10.11 -0.89 -10.92
C VAL A 610 10.08 0.58 -11.38
N TYR A 611 10.55 1.51 -10.55
CA TYR A 611 10.63 2.91 -10.95
C TYR A 611 11.88 3.15 -11.80
N ASP A 612 11.70 3.75 -12.98
CA ASP A 612 12.76 4.19 -13.88
C ASP A 612 12.75 5.73 -13.89
N TYR A 613 13.73 6.33 -13.23
CA TYR A 613 13.77 7.77 -13.05
C TYR A 613 14.18 8.47 -14.34
N ASP A 614 13.30 9.32 -14.87
CA ASP A 614 13.61 10.21 -15.98
C ASP A 614 14.03 11.62 -15.46
N PRO A 615 15.33 11.99 -15.54
CA PRO A 615 15.79 13.31 -15.16
C PRO A 615 15.20 14.42 -16.06
N ASP A 616 14.83 14.11 -17.30
CA ASP A 616 14.29 15.08 -18.27
C ASP A 616 12.77 15.29 -18.12
N ASN A 617 12.07 14.45 -17.36
CA ASN A 617 10.65 14.62 -17.06
C ASN A 617 10.45 15.89 -16.19
N PRO A 618 9.72 16.91 -16.66
CA PRO A 618 9.56 18.18 -15.96
C PRO A 618 8.42 18.17 -14.93
N ARG A 619 7.70 17.06 -14.75
CA ARG A 619 6.56 16.97 -13.83
C ARG A 619 7.05 16.95 -12.39
N ILE A 620 6.54 17.88 -11.60
CA ILE A 620 6.82 17.96 -10.15
C ILE A 620 6.24 16.77 -9.36
N SER A 621 5.26 16.06 -9.93
CA SER A 621 4.62 14.90 -9.30
C SER A 621 5.46 13.63 -9.41
N LYS A 622 6.54 13.65 -10.18
CA LYS A 622 7.42 12.49 -10.40
C LYS A 622 8.12 12.12 -9.11
N PHE A 623 8.32 10.83 -8.90
CA PHE A 623 9.06 10.37 -7.72
C PHE A 623 10.54 10.75 -7.82
N PRO A 624 11.22 11.01 -6.69
CA PRO A 624 12.63 11.40 -6.70
C PRO A 624 13.55 10.25 -7.14
N GLU A 625 14.76 10.60 -7.60
CA GLU A 625 15.79 9.66 -8.07
C GLU A 625 16.17 8.60 -7.04
N TYR A 626 15.93 8.86 -5.74
CA TYR A 626 16.04 7.86 -4.66
C TYR A 626 15.37 6.53 -5.02
N PHE A 627 14.22 6.56 -5.71
CA PHE A 627 13.46 5.36 -6.04
C PHE A 627 13.94 4.64 -7.30
N ASP A 628 14.90 5.19 -8.06
CA ASP A 628 15.37 4.60 -9.32
C ASP A 628 15.84 3.15 -9.13
N GLY A 629 15.37 2.26 -10.02
CA GLY A 629 15.65 0.82 -9.98
C GLY A 629 15.03 0.07 -8.80
N LYS A 630 14.23 0.72 -7.92
CA LYS A 630 13.59 0.04 -6.80
C LYS A 630 12.25 -0.58 -7.21
N TRP A 631 11.98 -1.79 -6.70
CA TRP A 631 10.79 -2.56 -7.03
C TRP A 631 9.66 -2.33 -6.02
N PHE A 632 8.57 -1.72 -6.47
CA PHE A 632 7.37 -1.47 -5.66
C PHE A 632 6.51 -2.73 -5.62
N ASN A 633 6.28 -3.23 -4.41
CA ASN A 633 5.47 -4.41 -4.16
C ASN A 633 4.35 -4.06 -3.20
N TYR A 634 3.25 -4.78 -3.32
CA TYR A 634 2.10 -4.58 -2.44
C TYR A 634 1.46 -5.92 -2.09
N GLU A 635 0.67 -5.89 -1.03
CA GLU A 635 0.08 -7.08 -0.43
C GLU A 635 -1.41 -6.84 -0.24
N LEU A 636 -2.21 -7.62 -0.97
CA LEU A 636 -3.65 -7.43 -1.04
C LEU A 636 -4.32 -7.67 0.32
N THR A 637 -3.92 -8.71 1.04
CA THR A 637 -4.59 -9.15 2.28
C THR A 637 -4.08 -8.39 3.51
N ARG A 638 -2.82 -7.98 3.49
CA ARG A 638 -2.11 -7.27 4.56
C ARG A 638 -2.09 -5.76 4.35
N ARG A 639 -2.63 -5.27 3.24
CA ARG A 639 -2.95 -3.86 2.96
C ARG A 639 -1.75 -2.90 3.06
N TRP A 640 -0.62 -3.26 2.46
CA TRP A 640 0.58 -2.43 2.49
C TRP A 640 1.26 -2.31 1.13
N PHE A 641 2.08 -1.26 0.99
CA PHE A 641 3.13 -1.12 -0.02
C PHE A 641 4.52 -1.20 0.62
N LYS A 642 5.45 -1.85 -0.07
CA LYS A 642 6.88 -1.90 0.28
C LYS A 642 7.73 -1.77 -0.96
N VAL A 643 8.92 -1.24 -0.77
CA VAL A 643 9.94 -1.07 -1.80
C VAL A 643 11.08 -2.03 -1.53
N MET A 644 11.41 -2.85 -2.53
CA MET A 644 12.52 -3.79 -2.49
C MET A 644 13.69 -3.24 -3.30
N SER A 645 14.88 -3.20 -2.70
CA SER A 645 16.11 -2.82 -3.39
C SER A 645 16.95 -4.05 -3.71
N VAL A 646 17.56 -4.07 -4.89
CA VAL A 646 18.40 -5.17 -5.37
C VAL A 646 19.86 -4.73 -5.39
N GLN A 647 20.75 -5.57 -4.87
CA GLN A 647 22.19 -5.39 -4.93
C GLN A 647 22.64 -5.33 -6.40
N GLN A 648 23.39 -4.30 -6.76
CA GLN A 648 23.86 -4.08 -8.14
C GLN A 648 25.31 -4.52 -8.34
N HIS A 649 26.16 -4.41 -7.31
CA HIS A 649 27.59 -4.68 -7.41
C HIS A 649 28.01 -5.89 -6.57
N GLU A 650 29.01 -6.64 -7.05
CA GLU A 650 29.64 -7.66 -6.23
C GLU A 650 30.43 -7.00 -5.08
N GLN A 651 30.29 -7.55 -3.87
CA GLN A 651 31.00 -7.09 -2.69
C GLN A 651 31.52 -8.26 -1.85
N THR A 652 32.73 -8.10 -1.31
CA THR A 652 33.33 -9.04 -0.36
C THR A 652 33.61 -8.35 0.95
N PHE A 653 33.58 -9.12 2.04
CA PHE A 653 33.60 -8.63 3.41
C PHE A 653 34.82 -9.17 4.16
N THR A 654 35.33 -8.42 5.15
CA THR A 654 36.49 -8.87 5.93
C THR A 654 36.07 -9.76 7.09
N ASP A 655 34.87 -9.51 7.65
CA ASP A 655 34.27 -10.40 8.63
C ASP A 655 33.77 -11.69 7.95
N PRO A 656 34.27 -12.88 8.34
CA PRO A 656 33.88 -14.14 7.73
C PRO A 656 32.42 -14.55 7.99
N ARG A 657 31.69 -13.84 8.86
CA ARG A 657 30.25 -14.03 9.05
C ARG A 657 29.44 -13.60 7.82
N PHE A 658 29.97 -12.69 7.01
CA PHE A 658 29.24 -12.11 5.89
C PHE A 658 29.61 -12.82 4.59
N ALA A 659 28.62 -13.47 3.97
CA ALA A 659 28.77 -14.01 2.62
C ALA A 659 29.00 -12.86 1.61
N PRO A 660 29.75 -13.09 0.52
CA PRO A 660 29.84 -12.13 -0.58
C PRO A 660 28.44 -11.78 -1.08
N ALA A 661 28.19 -10.49 -1.30
CA ALA A 661 26.97 -10.01 -1.93
C ALA A 661 27.18 -9.97 -3.44
N ARG A 662 26.17 -10.37 -4.20
CA ARG A 662 26.22 -10.49 -5.67
C ARG A 662 25.12 -9.65 -6.31
N PRO A 663 25.32 -9.22 -7.57
CA PRO A 663 24.26 -8.60 -8.34
C PRO A 663 23.01 -9.50 -8.36
N GLY A 664 21.85 -8.94 -8.03
CA GLY A 664 20.58 -9.67 -7.93
C GLY A 664 20.20 -10.14 -6.52
N ASP A 665 21.09 -10.05 -5.54
CA ASP A 665 20.76 -10.34 -4.14
C ASP A 665 19.79 -9.27 -3.58
N LEU A 666 18.94 -9.65 -2.63
CA LEU A 666 18.10 -8.70 -1.90
C LEU A 666 18.96 -7.78 -1.02
N LEU A 667 18.89 -6.47 -1.27
CA LEU A 667 19.57 -5.45 -0.46
C LEU A 667 18.70 -5.04 0.73
N SER A 668 17.44 -4.68 0.47
CA SER A 668 16.52 -4.19 1.51
C SER A 668 15.04 -4.38 1.15
N ILE A 669 14.20 -4.42 2.18
CA ILE A 669 12.74 -4.28 2.12
C ILE A 669 12.38 -3.09 3.01
N ASN A 670 11.70 -2.09 2.47
CA ASN A 670 11.37 -0.86 3.18
C ASN A 670 9.88 -0.52 3.01
N GLY A 671 9.23 -0.05 4.08
CA GLY A 671 7.85 0.45 4.00
C GLY A 671 7.77 1.75 3.18
N ILE A 672 6.63 1.96 2.52
CA ILE A 672 6.27 3.23 1.88
C ILE A 672 4.75 3.43 1.99
N PHE A 673 4.29 4.68 1.90
CA PHE A 673 2.87 5.04 1.97
C PHE A 673 2.17 4.61 3.26
N ALA A 674 2.90 4.58 4.38
CA ALA A 674 2.35 4.17 5.67
C ALA A 674 1.22 5.09 6.16
N ASP A 675 1.17 6.32 5.66
CA ASP A 675 0.14 7.34 5.89
C ASP A 675 -1.04 7.27 4.90
N LEU A 676 -0.92 6.49 3.82
CA LEU A 676 -2.02 6.24 2.89
C LEU A 676 -2.75 4.96 3.30
N GLN A 677 -4.05 5.07 3.52
CA GLN A 677 -4.88 3.91 3.81
C GLN A 677 -5.20 3.13 2.52
N TRP A 678 -4.99 1.82 2.55
CA TRP A 678 -5.29 0.91 1.46
C TRP A 678 -6.36 -0.09 1.90
N ILE A 679 -7.31 -0.39 1.03
CA ILE A 679 -8.31 -1.42 1.30
C ILE A 679 -7.78 -2.77 0.81
N GLN A 680 -7.49 -2.87 -0.49
CA GLN A 680 -6.93 -4.04 -1.16
C GLN A 680 -6.14 -3.56 -2.39
N PRO A 681 -4.86 -3.16 -2.25
CA PRO A 681 -4.06 -2.74 -3.40
C PRO A 681 -3.90 -3.94 -4.35
N PHE A 682 -4.22 -3.74 -5.63
CA PHE A 682 -4.54 -4.84 -6.55
C PHE A 682 -3.75 -4.84 -7.84
N ASP A 683 -3.49 -3.64 -8.37
CA ASP A 683 -2.61 -3.43 -9.52
C ASP A 683 -1.90 -2.08 -9.40
N ALA A 684 -0.71 -1.96 -9.97
CA ALA A 684 0.01 -0.69 -10.01
C ALA A 684 0.92 -0.53 -11.24
N HIS A 685 1.02 0.69 -11.77
CA HIS A 685 1.81 1.02 -12.96
C HIS A 685 2.35 2.45 -12.89
N PHE A 686 3.62 2.69 -13.25
CA PHE A 686 4.13 4.06 -13.38
C PHE A 686 3.69 4.68 -14.71
N GLY A 687 3.21 5.91 -14.68
CA GLY A 687 2.86 6.66 -15.89
C GLY A 687 4.03 7.47 -16.45
N PRO A 688 3.89 8.05 -17.66
CA PRO A 688 4.92 8.88 -18.29
C PRO A 688 5.19 10.21 -17.55
N ASP A 689 4.36 10.54 -16.55
CA ASP A 689 4.55 11.67 -15.65
C ASP A 689 5.36 11.33 -14.40
N GLY A 690 5.79 10.07 -14.22
CA GLY A 690 6.55 9.62 -13.06
C GLY A 690 5.72 9.41 -11.79
N SER A 691 4.39 9.49 -11.91
CA SER A 691 3.43 9.18 -10.84
C SER A 691 3.06 7.69 -10.87
N LEU A 692 2.73 7.11 -9.72
CA LEU A 692 2.29 5.72 -9.60
C LEU A 692 0.76 5.64 -9.71
N TYR A 693 0.23 4.82 -10.60
CA TYR A 693 -1.20 4.59 -10.77
C TYR A 693 -1.56 3.28 -10.11
N VAL A 694 -2.64 3.24 -9.33
CA VAL A 694 -3.01 2.11 -8.49
C VAL A 694 -4.50 1.80 -8.64
N ILE A 695 -4.83 0.53 -8.82
CA ILE A 695 -6.17 0.01 -8.50
C ILE A 695 -6.17 -0.38 -7.03
N ASP A 696 -7.01 0.29 -6.23
CA ASP A 696 -7.47 -0.25 -4.95
C ASP A 696 -8.77 -1.00 -5.23
N PHE A 697 -8.80 -2.30 -4.94
CA PHE A 697 -9.92 -3.17 -5.29
C PHE A 697 -11.17 -2.93 -4.43
N GLY A 698 -11.02 -2.20 -3.32
CA GLY A 698 -12.09 -1.96 -2.37
C GLY A 698 -12.44 -3.20 -1.55
N GLU A 699 -13.57 -3.10 -0.87
CA GLU A 699 -14.12 -4.17 -0.04
C GLU A 699 -14.92 -5.12 -0.95
N GLY A 700 -14.29 -6.23 -1.32
CA GLY A 700 -14.89 -7.24 -2.18
C GLY A 700 -14.15 -8.56 -2.10
N SER A 701 -14.84 -9.67 -2.37
CA SER A 701 -14.28 -11.03 -2.31
C SER A 701 -13.67 -11.51 -3.64
N GLY A 702 -13.38 -10.60 -4.58
CA GLY A 702 -12.65 -10.87 -5.82
C GLY A 702 -13.25 -11.94 -6.74
N THR A 703 -14.52 -12.32 -6.52
CA THR A 703 -15.12 -13.50 -7.14
C THR A 703 -16.56 -13.25 -7.57
N GLY A 704 -16.82 -12.28 -8.44
CA GLY A 704 -17.93 -12.40 -9.39
C GLY A 704 -19.36 -12.47 -8.85
N ARG A 705 -19.54 -12.37 -7.54
CA ARG A 705 -20.81 -12.52 -6.83
C ARG A 705 -21.56 -11.19 -6.80
N GLY A 706 -21.54 -10.43 -7.91
CA GLY A 706 -22.36 -9.23 -8.09
C GLY A 706 -22.45 -8.27 -6.90
N GLY A 707 -21.40 -8.18 -6.07
CA GLY A 707 -21.36 -7.23 -4.95
C GLY A 707 -20.94 -5.86 -5.41
N SER A 708 -21.16 -4.86 -4.56
CA SER A 708 -20.47 -3.59 -4.67
C SER A 708 -18.97 -3.81 -4.38
N ASN A 709 -18.11 -3.16 -5.17
CA ASN A 709 -16.71 -2.99 -4.84
C ASN A 709 -16.58 -1.69 -4.05
N ASP A 710 -17.18 -1.67 -2.86
CA ASP A 710 -17.25 -0.44 -2.07
C ASP A 710 -15.85 0.05 -1.71
N GLY A 711 -15.61 1.35 -1.90
CA GLY A 711 -14.28 1.94 -1.72
C GLY A 711 -13.25 1.62 -2.82
N ALA A 712 -13.61 0.85 -3.85
CA ALA A 712 -12.72 0.63 -4.98
C ALA A 712 -12.47 1.93 -5.75
N GLY A 713 -11.28 2.03 -6.33
CA GLY A 713 -10.96 3.16 -7.17
C GLY A 713 -9.66 3.00 -7.93
N ILE A 714 -9.52 3.85 -8.94
CA ILE A 714 -8.28 4.06 -9.66
C ILE A 714 -7.72 5.39 -9.18
N TYR A 715 -6.51 5.32 -8.64
CA TYR A 715 -5.83 6.45 -8.03
C TYR A 715 -4.51 6.73 -8.74
N ARG A 716 -4.14 8.00 -8.80
CA ARG A 716 -2.77 8.44 -9.09
C ARG A 716 -2.11 8.87 -7.79
N ILE A 717 -0.92 8.37 -7.51
CA ILE A 717 -0.09 8.72 -6.36
C ILE A 717 1.01 9.66 -6.86
N ASP A 718 0.94 10.90 -6.41
CA ASP A 718 1.89 11.95 -6.76
C ASP A 718 2.87 12.16 -5.61
N TYR A 719 4.13 12.42 -5.94
CA TYR A 719 5.10 12.97 -4.99
C TYR A 719 4.89 14.48 -4.88
N VAL A 720 4.85 15.02 -3.67
CA VAL A 720 4.36 16.39 -3.41
C VAL A 720 5.25 17.21 -2.49
N ALA A 721 6.47 16.76 -2.22
CA ALA A 721 7.41 17.50 -1.36
C ALA A 721 7.76 18.90 -1.92
N ASP A 722 7.79 19.04 -3.25
CA ASP A 722 8.09 20.31 -3.94
C ASP A 722 6.84 21.15 -4.28
N GLY A 723 5.70 20.82 -3.66
CA GLY A 723 4.45 21.56 -3.78
C GLY A 723 3.25 20.63 -3.89
N ARG A 724 2.34 20.75 -2.92
CA ARG A 724 1.11 19.93 -2.87
C ARG A 724 0.02 20.50 -3.77
N PRO A 725 -0.45 19.76 -4.79
CA PRO A 725 -1.64 20.16 -5.53
C PRO A 725 -2.86 20.35 -4.63
N PRO A 726 -3.80 21.23 -5.01
CA PRO A 726 -5.07 21.34 -4.30
C PRO A 726 -5.85 20.01 -4.35
N THR A 727 -6.91 19.90 -3.54
CA THR A 727 -7.95 18.88 -3.70
C THR A 727 -9.20 19.52 -4.32
N ALA A 728 -9.87 18.77 -5.19
CA ALA A 728 -11.15 19.15 -5.77
C ALA A 728 -12.23 18.17 -5.32
N ALA A 729 -13.38 18.69 -4.91
CA ALA A 729 -14.54 17.91 -4.49
C ALA A 729 -15.82 18.58 -5.02
N ILE A 730 -16.76 17.76 -5.49
CA ILE A 730 -18.06 18.21 -5.99
C ILE A 730 -19.17 17.48 -5.25
N THR A 731 -20.17 18.23 -4.80
CA THR A 731 -21.44 17.64 -4.35
C THR A 731 -22.60 18.32 -5.05
N PRO A 732 -23.32 17.64 -5.96
CA PRO A 732 -24.54 18.18 -6.56
C PRO A 732 -25.74 18.00 -5.61
N SER A 733 -26.69 18.93 -5.63
CA SER A 733 -27.95 18.80 -4.86
C SER A 733 -28.84 17.66 -5.35
N THR A 734 -28.62 17.22 -6.59
CA THR A 734 -29.25 16.07 -7.24
C THR A 734 -28.45 15.73 -8.49
N ASP A 735 -28.30 14.45 -8.77
CA ASP A 735 -27.60 13.90 -9.94
C ASP A 735 -28.54 13.58 -11.10
N SER A 736 -29.86 13.68 -10.91
CA SER A 736 -30.83 13.25 -11.91
C SER A 736 -32.19 13.94 -11.77
N GLY A 737 -32.96 14.00 -12.84
CA GLY A 737 -34.35 14.46 -12.80
C GLY A 737 -34.88 15.03 -14.11
N LYS A 738 -36.05 15.67 -14.07
CA LYS A 738 -36.74 16.14 -15.30
C LYS A 738 -36.15 17.42 -15.87
N ALA A 739 -36.12 17.48 -17.20
CA ALA A 739 -35.86 18.73 -17.91
C ALA A 739 -36.99 19.77 -17.69
N PRO A 740 -36.66 21.05 -17.44
CA PRO A 740 -35.32 21.53 -17.14
C PRO A 740 -34.93 21.22 -15.68
N LEU A 741 -33.73 20.66 -15.47
CA LEU A 741 -33.20 20.32 -14.16
C LEU A 741 -32.34 21.47 -13.64
N LYS A 742 -32.62 21.92 -12.41
CA LYS A 742 -31.81 22.94 -11.72
C LYS A 742 -30.98 22.23 -10.65
N VAL A 743 -29.67 22.35 -10.71
CA VAL A 743 -28.72 21.72 -9.78
C VAL A 743 -27.92 22.81 -9.08
N SER A 744 -27.89 22.76 -7.75
CA SER A 744 -26.92 23.53 -6.96
C SER A 744 -25.69 22.66 -6.74
N PHE A 745 -24.50 23.21 -6.95
CA PHE A 745 -23.24 22.50 -6.73
C PHE A 745 -22.54 23.06 -5.51
N SER A 746 -21.93 22.20 -4.71
CA SER A 746 -21.01 22.57 -3.63
C SER A 746 -19.59 22.18 -3.98
N SER A 747 -18.63 23.05 -3.67
CA SER A 747 -17.19 22.74 -3.66
C SER A 747 -16.67 22.37 -2.26
N GLU A 748 -17.57 22.13 -1.29
CA GLU A 748 -17.19 21.69 0.05
C GLU A 748 -16.35 20.40 -0.02
N GLY A 749 -15.24 20.37 0.73
CA GLY A 749 -14.20 19.33 0.62
C GLY A 749 -13.02 19.70 -0.29
N SER A 750 -13.14 20.75 -1.12
CA SER A 750 -12.01 21.28 -1.90
C SER A 750 -11.12 22.18 -1.03
N ALA A 751 -9.80 22.02 -1.12
CA ALA A 751 -8.83 22.82 -0.38
C ALA A 751 -7.54 23.05 -1.19
N GLY A 752 -6.78 24.11 -0.87
CA GLY A 752 -5.42 24.26 -1.39
C GLY A 752 -4.46 23.29 -0.72
N GLY A 753 -3.35 22.98 -1.40
CA GLY A 753 -2.23 22.30 -0.77
C GLY A 753 -1.78 23.07 0.46
N ASP A 754 -1.56 22.37 1.57
CA ASP A 754 -1.08 22.94 2.84
C ASP A 754 -1.90 24.15 3.35
N GLY A 755 -3.19 24.20 3.00
CA GLY A 755 -4.13 25.24 3.45
C GLY A 755 -4.13 26.51 2.61
N GLU A 756 -3.48 26.51 1.44
CA GLU A 756 -3.42 27.65 0.52
C GLU A 756 -4.81 28.09 0.01
N PRO A 757 -5.00 29.39 -0.30
CA PRO A 757 -6.21 29.86 -0.98
C PRO A 757 -6.30 29.35 -2.43
N VAL A 758 -7.52 29.07 -2.89
CA VAL A 758 -7.79 28.51 -4.23
C VAL A 758 -8.79 29.34 -5.04
N THR A 759 -8.78 29.14 -6.36
CA THR A 759 -9.84 29.60 -7.28
C THR A 759 -10.61 28.43 -7.88
N TYR A 760 -11.87 28.65 -8.24
CA TYR A 760 -12.77 27.66 -8.82
C TYR A 760 -13.09 27.99 -10.27
N ALA A 761 -13.14 26.97 -11.12
CA ALA A 761 -13.65 27.05 -12.48
C ALA A 761 -14.59 25.86 -12.74
N TRP A 762 -15.87 26.15 -12.93
CA TRP A 762 -16.91 25.18 -13.23
C TRP A 762 -17.20 25.13 -14.72
N ASP A 763 -17.26 23.93 -15.28
CA ASP A 763 -17.68 23.60 -16.63
C ASP A 763 -18.80 22.56 -16.51
N PHE A 764 -20.04 22.92 -16.82
CA PHE A 764 -21.19 22.09 -16.46
C PHE A 764 -21.52 21.00 -17.48
N ASP A 765 -20.88 21.01 -18.65
CA ASP A 765 -21.04 20.02 -19.71
C ASP A 765 -19.71 19.41 -20.21
N ASN A 766 -18.60 19.74 -19.56
CA ASN A 766 -17.26 19.24 -19.83
C ASN A 766 -16.77 19.58 -21.26
N ASP A 767 -17.23 20.70 -21.82
CA ASP A 767 -16.94 21.11 -23.20
C ASP A 767 -15.64 21.92 -23.37
N GLY A 768 -14.97 22.24 -22.24
CA GLY A 768 -13.76 23.05 -22.17
C GLY A 768 -14.02 24.54 -21.88
N THR A 769 -15.28 24.94 -21.72
CA THR A 769 -15.68 26.33 -21.41
C THR A 769 -15.97 26.48 -19.92
N VAL A 770 -15.39 27.50 -19.29
CA VAL A 770 -15.73 27.85 -17.90
C VAL A 770 -17.06 28.62 -17.87
N ASP A 771 -18.08 28.03 -17.27
CA ASP A 771 -19.41 28.58 -17.08
C ASP A 771 -19.54 29.45 -15.82
N SER A 772 -18.81 29.12 -14.75
CA SER A 772 -18.85 29.84 -13.47
C SER A 772 -17.52 29.78 -12.72
N THR A 773 -17.26 30.80 -11.89
CA THR A 773 -16.11 30.85 -10.97
C THR A 773 -16.54 31.04 -9.51
N GLU A 774 -17.84 30.90 -9.21
CA GLU A 774 -18.33 30.89 -7.84
C GLU A 774 -17.95 29.55 -7.16
N ALA A 775 -17.71 29.55 -5.84
CA ALA A 775 -17.38 28.32 -5.11
C ALA A 775 -18.52 27.28 -5.18
N SER A 776 -19.75 27.72 -4.87
CA SER A 776 -20.95 26.86 -4.87
C SER A 776 -22.03 27.43 -5.81
N PRO A 777 -21.89 27.26 -7.13
CA PRO A 777 -22.79 27.85 -8.12
C PRO A 777 -24.11 27.07 -8.27
N THR A 778 -24.97 27.55 -9.15
CA THR A 778 -26.18 26.84 -9.56
C THR A 778 -26.29 26.84 -11.08
N HIS A 779 -26.51 25.67 -11.68
CA HIS A 779 -26.71 25.52 -13.12
C HIS A 779 -28.12 25.02 -13.45
N LYS A 780 -28.58 25.30 -14.68
CA LYS A 780 -29.89 24.84 -15.18
C LYS A 780 -29.74 24.16 -16.53
N TYR A 781 -29.75 22.82 -16.51
CA TYR A 781 -29.81 21.98 -17.69
C TYR A 781 -31.20 22.02 -18.31
N LYS A 782 -31.30 22.37 -19.60
CA LYS A 782 -32.58 22.58 -20.29
C LYS A 782 -33.01 21.39 -21.14
N GLU A 783 -32.04 20.73 -21.75
CA GLU A 783 -32.29 19.64 -22.70
C GLU A 783 -32.15 18.29 -21.99
N LEU A 784 -32.72 17.26 -22.63
CA LEU A 784 -32.57 15.88 -22.17
C LEU A 784 -31.17 15.39 -22.54
N GLY A 785 -30.49 14.69 -21.64
CA GLY A 785 -29.14 14.17 -21.86
C GLY A 785 -28.45 13.79 -20.56
N GLN A 786 -27.25 13.23 -20.69
CA GLN A 786 -26.29 13.04 -19.60
C GLN A 786 -25.21 14.11 -19.77
N TYR A 787 -24.84 14.77 -18.68
CA TYR A 787 -23.85 15.84 -18.64
C TYR A 787 -22.79 15.49 -17.60
N THR A 788 -21.55 15.89 -17.83
CA THR A 788 -20.48 15.77 -16.83
C THR A 788 -20.18 17.17 -16.31
N ALA A 789 -20.50 17.45 -15.05
CA ALA A 789 -20.08 18.70 -14.43
C ALA A 789 -18.66 18.54 -13.89
N ARG A 790 -17.75 19.41 -14.32
CA ARG A 790 -16.35 19.44 -13.92
C ARG A 790 -16.06 20.67 -13.08
N LEU A 791 -15.34 20.46 -11.98
CA LEU A 791 -14.73 21.53 -11.18
C LEU A 791 -13.22 21.43 -11.32
N THR A 792 -12.59 22.53 -11.72
CA THR A 792 -11.15 22.72 -11.61
C THR A 792 -10.85 23.66 -10.45
N VAL A 793 -10.00 23.20 -9.53
CA VAL A 793 -9.48 23.98 -8.40
C VAL A 793 -8.02 24.30 -8.68
N THR A 794 -7.62 25.56 -8.51
CA THR A 794 -6.25 26.02 -8.79
C THR A 794 -5.69 26.75 -7.58
N SER A 795 -4.44 26.44 -7.19
CA SER A 795 -3.75 27.20 -6.15
C SER A 795 -3.53 28.66 -6.60
N THR A 796 -3.72 29.59 -5.68
CA THR A 796 -3.42 31.01 -5.93
C THR A 796 -1.93 31.34 -5.79
N GLU A 797 -1.17 30.50 -5.09
CA GLU A 797 0.27 30.67 -4.88
C GLU A 797 1.07 30.07 -6.04
N ASN A 798 0.65 28.89 -6.52
CA ASN A 798 1.20 28.26 -7.71
C ASN A 798 0.09 27.87 -8.70
N PRO A 799 -0.19 28.72 -9.70
CA PRO A 799 -1.22 28.46 -10.70
C PRO A 799 -1.02 27.22 -11.58
N ASP A 800 0.17 26.61 -11.58
CA ASP A 800 0.44 25.34 -12.27
C ASP A 800 -0.07 24.14 -11.47
N LEU A 801 -0.42 24.32 -10.19
CA LEU A 801 -1.03 23.31 -9.34
C LEU A 801 -2.55 23.36 -9.45
N THR A 802 -3.11 22.32 -10.07
CA THR A 802 -4.56 22.18 -10.25
C THR A 802 -5.04 20.80 -9.85
N ALA A 803 -6.29 20.73 -9.41
CA ALA A 803 -7.03 19.48 -9.23
C ALA A 803 -8.37 19.56 -9.94
N VAL A 804 -8.86 18.39 -10.36
CA VAL A 804 -10.10 18.24 -11.09
C VAL A 804 -10.98 17.23 -10.36
N ALA A 805 -12.27 17.51 -10.28
CA ALA A 805 -13.30 16.56 -9.89
C ALA A 805 -14.43 16.62 -10.93
N VAL A 806 -15.16 15.51 -11.07
CA VAL A 806 -16.32 15.41 -11.97
C VAL A 806 -17.50 14.72 -11.29
N THR A 807 -18.71 15.01 -11.75
CA THR A 807 -19.92 14.27 -11.39
C THR A 807 -20.88 14.22 -12.58
N GLU A 808 -21.59 13.11 -12.75
CA GLU A 808 -22.57 12.97 -13.81
C GLU A 808 -23.95 13.50 -13.41
N ILE A 809 -24.59 14.22 -14.33
CA ILE A 809 -25.94 14.77 -14.18
C ILE A 809 -26.83 14.23 -15.30
N THR A 810 -27.84 13.44 -14.96
CA THR A 810 -28.79 12.84 -15.90
C THR A 810 -30.10 13.62 -15.97
N VAL A 811 -30.38 14.23 -17.12
CA VAL A 811 -31.55 15.10 -17.32
C VAL A 811 -32.54 14.43 -18.26
N GLY A 812 -33.76 14.20 -17.78
CA GLY A 812 -34.82 13.50 -18.49
C GLY A 812 -35.15 12.12 -17.96
N ASN A 813 -34.39 11.64 -16.98
CA ASN A 813 -34.65 10.44 -16.19
C ASN A 813 -34.44 10.75 -14.70
N THR A 814 -35.12 10.06 -13.80
CA THR A 814 -34.99 10.25 -12.35
C THR A 814 -34.49 8.95 -11.75
N ARG A 815 -33.45 8.97 -10.91
CA ARG A 815 -32.98 7.76 -10.24
C ARG A 815 -34.14 7.12 -9.46
N PRO A 816 -34.42 5.81 -9.62
CA PRO A 816 -35.45 5.14 -8.85
C PRO A 816 -35.22 5.25 -7.34
N GLU A 817 -36.27 5.49 -6.58
CA GLU A 817 -36.20 5.41 -5.11
C GLU A 817 -36.50 3.97 -4.70
N VAL A 818 -35.50 3.27 -4.17
CA VAL A 818 -35.64 1.91 -3.63
C VAL A 818 -35.71 1.99 -2.11
N ARG A 819 -36.54 1.16 -1.50
CA ARG A 819 -36.65 1.04 -0.05
C ARG A 819 -36.86 -0.40 0.35
N ILE A 820 -36.01 -0.90 1.25
CA ILE A 820 -36.24 -2.15 1.95
C ILE A 820 -37.21 -1.86 3.10
N VAL A 821 -38.38 -2.47 3.06
CA VAL A 821 -39.45 -2.27 4.05
C VAL A 821 -39.40 -3.32 5.15
N LEU A 822 -38.96 -4.52 4.78
CA LEU A 822 -38.65 -5.62 5.67
C LEU A 822 -37.39 -6.30 5.13
N PRO A 823 -36.49 -6.76 6.01
CA PRO A 823 -36.44 -6.44 7.44
C PRO A 823 -36.13 -4.94 7.70
N PRO A 824 -36.43 -4.40 8.89
CA PRO A 824 -35.95 -3.07 9.26
C PRO A 824 -34.44 -3.07 9.50
N ASP A 825 -33.81 -1.91 9.32
CA ASP A 825 -32.41 -1.68 9.63
C ASP A 825 -32.12 -1.86 11.13
N GLY A 826 -31.02 -2.52 11.47
CA GLY A 826 -30.70 -2.99 12.82
C GLY A 826 -31.53 -4.19 13.30
N GLY A 827 -32.32 -4.81 12.42
CA GLY A 827 -33.15 -5.96 12.76
C GLY A 827 -32.33 -7.17 13.19
N MET A 828 -32.76 -7.87 14.23
CA MET A 828 -31.95 -8.94 14.83
C MET A 828 -32.24 -10.35 14.29
N PHE A 829 -31.19 -11.18 14.14
CA PHE A 829 -31.29 -12.56 13.60
C PHE A 829 -30.28 -13.53 14.26
N ASP A 830 -30.42 -14.84 14.02
CA ASP A 830 -29.36 -15.85 14.24
C ASP A 830 -28.80 -16.34 12.89
N PHE A 831 -27.52 -16.70 12.86
CA PHE A 831 -26.94 -17.38 11.70
C PHE A 831 -27.65 -18.71 11.39
N GLY A 832 -27.91 -18.97 10.12
CA GLY A 832 -28.74 -20.07 9.61
C GLY A 832 -30.24 -19.75 9.52
N ASP A 833 -30.68 -18.56 9.96
CA ASP A 833 -32.07 -18.13 9.81
C ASP A 833 -32.46 -17.83 8.36
N THR A 834 -33.77 -17.83 8.11
CA THR A 834 -34.37 -17.33 6.87
C THR A 834 -35.04 -16.00 7.14
N ILE A 835 -34.59 -14.96 6.43
CA ILE A 835 -35.04 -13.58 6.61
C ILE A 835 -35.98 -13.19 5.46
N PRO A 836 -37.26 -12.87 5.72
CA PRO A 836 -38.17 -12.38 4.71
C PRO A 836 -37.80 -10.95 4.33
N PHE A 837 -37.78 -10.66 3.03
CA PHE A 837 -37.59 -9.31 2.52
C PHE A 837 -38.83 -8.80 1.78
N ARG A 838 -39.02 -7.48 1.85
CA ARG A 838 -39.98 -6.75 1.02
C ARG A 838 -39.38 -5.42 0.58
N VAL A 839 -39.28 -5.24 -0.72
CA VAL A 839 -38.76 -4.03 -1.36
C VAL A 839 -39.92 -3.25 -1.96
N GLU A 840 -39.93 -1.95 -1.74
CA GLU A 840 -40.75 -1.00 -2.47
C GLU A 840 -39.85 -0.18 -3.38
N VAL A 841 -40.20 -0.10 -4.65
CA VAL A 841 -39.55 0.78 -5.61
C VAL A 841 -40.57 1.80 -6.07
N THR A 842 -40.18 3.06 -6.07
CA THR A 842 -40.91 4.12 -6.75
C THR A 842 -40.03 4.74 -7.80
N ASP A 843 -40.45 4.60 -9.04
CA ASP A 843 -39.84 5.30 -10.16
C ASP A 843 -40.87 6.21 -10.84
N ARG A 844 -40.40 7.37 -11.29
CA ARG A 844 -41.27 8.42 -11.82
C ARG A 844 -41.59 8.21 -13.29
N GLU A 845 -40.71 7.55 -14.02
CA GLU A 845 -40.80 7.30 -15.45
C GLU A 845 -41.51 5.95 -15.73
N ASP A 846 -41.17 4.93 -14.95
CA ASP A 846 -41.74 3.58 -14.91
C ASP A 846 -42.96 3.53 -13.99
N ARG A 847 -44.13 3.82 -14.56
CA ARG A 847 -45.41 3.81 -13.81
C ARG A 847 -45.81 2.44 -13.25
N THR A 848 -45.20 1.38 -13.73
CA THR A 848 -45.38 0.01 -13.24
C THR A 848 -43.99 -0.57 -13.03
N ILE A 849 -43.67 -0.89 -11.77
CA ILE A 849 -42.40 -1.53 -11.43
C ILE A 849 -42.45 -2.99 -11.84
N ASP A 850 -41.45 -3.41 -12.60
CA ASP A 850 -41.21 -4.82 -12.87
C ASP A 850 -40.39 -5.43 -11.74
N CYS A 851 -41.08 -6.08 -10.79
CA CYS A 851 -40.43 -6.72 -9.66
C CYS A 851 -39.41 -7.80 -10.06
N SER A 852 -39.44 -8.32 -11.28
CA SER A 852 -38.41 -9.27 -11.73
C SER A 852 -37.04 -8.62 -11.96
N LYS A 853 -36.99 -7.28 -12.06
CA LYS A 853 -35.76 -6.48 -12.15
C LYS A 853 -35.25 -5.99 -10.80
N VAL A 854 -36.02 -6.17 -9.73
CA VAL A 854 -35.51 -5.87 -8.38
C VAL A 854 -34.57 -6.98 -8.00
N VAL A 855 -33.31 -6.65 -7.79
CA VAL A 855 -32.29 -7.56 -7.30
C VAL A 855 -32.11 -7.29 -5.81
N VAL A 856 -32.30 -8.31 -4.99
CA VAL A 856 -32.02 -8.27 -3.56
C VAL A 856 -30.84 -9.18 -3.30
N GLN A 857 -29.79 -8.63 -2.73
CA GLN A 857 -28.57 -9.34 -2.41
C GLN A 857 -28.44 -9.42 -0.89
N SER A 858 -28.25 -10.64 -0.39
CA SER A 858 -27.75 -10.80 0.98
C SER A 858 -26.25 -10.60 1.00
N GLN A 859 -25.75 -10.12 2.13
CA GLN A 859 -24.33 -9.90 2.35
C GLN A 859 -23.99 -10.37 3.77
N LEU A 860 -22.81 -10.96 3.93
CA LEU A 860 -22.25 -11.33 5.24
C LEU A 860 -21.22 -10.29 5.63
N GLY A 861 -21.48 -9.57 6.71
CA GLY A 861 -20.56 -8.61 7.29
C GLY A 861 -19.62 -9.23 8.30
N HIS A 862 -18.39 -8.72 8.33
CA HIS A 862 -17.52 -8.88 9.47
C HIS A 862 -16.68 -7.64 9.70
N ASP A 863 -16.58 -7.24 10.97
CA ASP A 863 -15.90 -6.02 11.40
C ASP A 863 -16.41 -4.80 10.61
N ASP A 864 -15.61 -4.24 9.70
CA ASP A 864 -15.96 -3.01 8.99
C ASP A 864 -16.50 -3.22 7.57
N HIS A 865 -16.58 -4.47 7.06
CA HIS A 865 -16.90 -4.72 5.65
C HIS A 865 -17.90 -5.86 5.40
N LEU A 866 -18.46 -5.89 4.18
CA LEU A 866 -19.47 -6.84 3.71
C LEU A 866 -18.96 -7.77 2.60
N HIS A 867 -19.44 -9.01 2.58
CA HIS A 867 -19.26 -9.97 1.49
C HIS A 867 -20.59 -10.25 0.81
N PRO A 868 -20.71 -10.06 -0.51
CA PRO A 868 -21.93 -10.43 -1.22
C PRO A 868 -22.16 -11.94 -1.19
N MET A 869 -23.41 -12.33 -0.90
CA MET A 869 -23.91 -13.69 -0.92
C MET A 869 -24.82 -13.88 -2.14
N ASP A 870 -25.92 -14.63 -2.01
CA ASP A 870 -26.82 -14.94 -3.11
C ASP A 870 -27.70 -13.75 -3.49
N ASN A 871 -27.97 -13.64 -4.79
CA ASN A 871 -28.92 -12.68 -5.34
C ASN A 871 -30.28 -13.36 -5.56
N VAL A 872 -31.34 -12.74 -5.06
CA VAL A 872 -32.73 -13.11 -5.33
C VAL A 872 -33.38 -11.99 -6.14
N THR A 873 -34.24 -12.35 -7.09
CA THR A 873 -35.04 -11.35 -7.82
C THR A 873 -36.46 -11.31 -7.29
N GLY A 874 -37.03 -10.11 -7.16
CA GLY A 874 -38.39 -9.91 -6.67
C GLY A 874 -38.53 -8.73 -5.72
N CYS A 875 -39.76 -8.19 -5.62
CA CYS A 875 -40.10 -7.22 -4.58
C CYS A 875 -40.43 -7.88 -3.23
N VAL A 876 -40.64 -9.20 -3.20
CA VAL A 876 -40.92 -9.98 -1.98
C VAL A 876 -40.24 -11.33 -2.14
N GLY A 877 -39.60 -11.80 -1.07
CA GLY A 877 -38.95 -13.10 -1.03
C GLY A 877 -38.34 -13.38 0.33
N GLU A 878 -37.42 -14.33 0.36
CA GLU A 878 -36.67 -14.73 1.55
C GLU A 878 -35.21 -14.91 1.16
N ILE A 879 -34.30 -14.60 2.08
CA ILE A 879 -32.87 -14.89 2.00
C ILE A 879 -32.48 -15.82 3.15
N ALA A 880 -31.59 -16.78 2.90
CA ALA A 880 -30.98 -17.57 3.97
C ALA A 880 -29.67 -16.91 4.41
N THR A 881 -29.42 -16.82 5.71
CA THR A 881 -28.13 -16.39 6.24
C THR A 881 -27.15 -17.57 6.28
N ASP A 882 -25.84 -17.27 6.20
CA ASP A 882 -24.79 -18.28 6.34
C ASP A 882 -24.87 -18.98 7.71
N ALA A 883 -24.22 -20.15 7.84
CA ALA A 883 -24.16 -20.87 9.10
C ALA A 883 -23.30 -20.18 10.18
N GLY A 884 -22.52 -19.15 9.81
CA GLY A 884 -21.72 -18.35 10.74
C GLY A 884 -20.43 -19.04 11.20
N ASP A 885 -20.07 -20.18 10.59
CA ASP A 885 -18.86 -20.96 10.89
C ASP A 885 -17.67 -20.62 9.96
N SER A 886 -17.90 -19.74 8.99
CA SER A 886 -16.93 -19.32 7.98
C SER A 886 -15.82 -18.40 8.52
N HIS A 887 -16.01 -17.82 9.71
CA HIS A 887 -15.11 -16.85 10.34
C HIS A 887 -14.86 -17.28 11.81
N GLY A 888 -13.61 -17.21 12.27
CA GLY A 888 -13.21 -17.74 13.58
C GLY A 888 -13.99 -17.13 14.77
N PRO A 889 -13.87 -17.70 15.98
CA PRO A 889 -14.58 -17.20 17.16
C PRO A 889 -14.17 -15.75 17.48
N GLY A 890 -15.16 -14.91 17.81
CA GLY A 890 -14.93 -13.53 18.27
C GLY A 890 -14.80 -12.46 17.17
N GLN A 891 -15.26 -12.73 15.95
CA GLN A 891 -15.37 -11.73 14.89
C GLN A 891 -16.71 -10.97 15.00
N ASN A 892 -16.75 -9.68 14.66
CA ASN A 892 -18.01 -8.91 14.66
C ASN A 892 -18.84 -9.25 13.42
N LEU A 893 -19.54 -10.38 13.44
CA LEU A 893 -20.33 -10.83 12.30
C LEU A 893 -21.71 -10.18 12.27
N TYR A 894 -22.17 -9.79 11.09
CA TYR A 894 -23.52 -9.26 10.86
C TYR A 894 -24.01 -9.67 9.47
N ALA A 895 -25.26 -9.38 9.13
CA ALA A 895 -25.75 -9.57 7.77
C ALA A 895 -26.24 -8.24 7.22
N ALA A 896 -26.17 -8.04 5.92
CA ALA A 896 -26.83 -6.92 5.27
C ALA A 896 -27.68 -7.39 4.10
N LEU A 897 -28.65 -6.56 3.75
CA LEU A 897 -29.49 -6.72 2.58
C LEU A 897 -29.36 -5.45 1.75
N SER A 898 -28.94 -5.60 0.50
CA SER A 898 -29.06 -4.55 -0.50
C SER A 898 -30.19 -4.88 -1.46
N ALA A 899 -30.91 -3.85 -1.90
CA ALA A 899 -31.91 -3.97 -2.95
C ALA A 899 -31.63 -2.93 -4.02
N GLN A 900 -31.69 -3.33 -5.28
CA GLN A 900 -31.42 -2.45 -6.41
C GLN A 900 -32.50 -2.59 -7.48
N TYR A 901 -32.79 -1.50 -8.19
CA TYR A 901 -33.65 -1.49 -9.37
C TYR A 901 -33.08 -0.53 -10.41
N THR A 902 -32.84 -1.04 -11.62
CA THR A 902 -32.46 -0.26 -12.79
C THR A 902 -33.69 -0.02 -13.66
N ASP A 903 -33.98 1.25 -13.93
CA ASP A 903 -35.11 1.64 -14.78
C ASP A 903 -34.87 1.38 -16.28
N GLY A 904 -35.83 1.76 -17.11
CA GLY A 904 -35.73 1.64 -18.57
C GLY A 904 -35.02 2.80 -19.28
N GLY A 905 -34.49 3.79 -18.56
CA GLY A 905 -33.98 5.05 -19.09
C GLY A 905 -35.06 6.07 -19.45
N GLY A 906 -34.59 7.29 -19.73
CA GLY A 906 -35.45 8.41 -20.09
C GLY A 906 -35.76 8.48 -21.59
N LYS A 907 -36.69 9.36 -21.95
CA LYS A 907 -37.00 9.63 -23.37
C LYS A 907 -35.79 10.19 -24.11
N GLY A 908 -35.66 9.85 -25.39
CA GLY A 908 -34.64 10.43 -26.26
C GLY A 908 -33.25 9.80 -26.10
N GLY A 909 -33.17 8.61 -25.51
CA GLY A 909 -31.89 7.90 -25.32
C GLY A 909 -31.14 8.31 -24.05
N VAL A 910 -31.80 8.98 -23.11
CA VAL A 910 -31.24 9.26 -21.78
C VAL A 910 -31.02 7.92 -21.07
N PRO A 911 -29.82 7.68 -20.51
CA PRO A 911 -29.45 6.38 -19.94
C PRO A 911 -30.34 5.97 -18.76
N ALA A 912 -30.37 4.66 -18.53
CA ALA A 912 -31.02 4.06 -17.37
C ALA A 912 -30.28 4.43 -16.09
N LEU A 913 -31.03 4.55 -14.99
CA LEU A 913 -30.48 4.83 -13.68
C LEU A 913 -30.83 3.70 -12.70
N THR A 914 -29.91 3.44 -11.79
CA THR A 914 -30.10 2.43 -10.73
C THR A 914 -30.34 3.12 -9.40
N GLY A 915 -31.45 2.79 -8.76
CA GLY A 915 -31.70 3.10 -7.36
C GLY A 915 -31.27 1.94 -6.47
N SER A 916 -30.84 2.23 -5.25
CA SER A 916 -30.48 1.21 -4.27
C SER A 916 -30.94 1.58 -2.85
N ALA A 917 -31.07 0.57 -2.00
CA ALA A 917 -31.28 0.69 -0.57
C ALA A 917 -30.55 -0.42 0.17
N HIS A 918 -30.15 -0.14 1.41
CA HIS A 918 -29.40 -1.06 2.26
C HIS A 918 -30.03 -1.10 3.65
N VAL A 919 -29.98 -2.26 4.28
CA VAL A 919 -30.24 -2.45 5.71
C VAL A 919 -29.23 -3.42 6.30
N THR A 920 -28.78 -3.14 7.51
CA THR A 920 -27.94 -4.02 8.32
C THR A 920 -28.80 -4.81 9.30
N LEU A 921 -28.42 -6.05 9.55
CA LEU A 921 -29.04 -6.96 10.50
C LEU A 921 -28.00 -7.39 11.51
N GLU A 922 -28.37 -7.32 12.77
CA GLU A 922 -27.47 -7.61 13.89
C GLU A 922 -27.69 -9.03 14.40
N PRO A 923 -26.62 -9.79 14.71
CA PRO A 923 -26.80 -11.06 15.38
C PRO A 923 -27.44 -10.84 16.76
N LYS A 924 -28.30 -11.76 17.18
CA LYS A 924 -28.86 -11.75 18.53
C LYS A 924 -27.80 -11.99 19.59
N HIS A 925 -26.69 -12.62 19.25
CA HIS A 925 -25.52 -12.77 20.11
C HIS A 925 -24.47 -11.75 19.71
N LYS A 926 -24.14 -10.80 20.59
CA LYS A 926 -23.15 -9.76 20.33
C LYS A 926 -22.14 -9.70 21.49
N GLU A 927 -20.87 -9.78 21.14
CA GLU A 927 -19.77 -9.53 22.08
C GLU A 927 -19.76 -8.03 22.42
N ALA A 928 -19.53 -7.70 23.68
CA ALA A 928 -19.70 -6.33 24.16
C ALA A 928 -18.67 -5.37 23.57
N GLU A 929 -17.48 -5.84 23.20
CA GLU A 929 -16.44 -5.07 22.51
C GLU A 929 -16.80 -4.62 21.10
N HIS A 930 -17.85 -5.17 20.49
CA HIS A 930 -18.30 -4.79 19.15
C HIS A 930 -19.26 -3.59 19.17
N PHE A 931 -18.88 -2.53 19.89
CA PHE A 931 -19.61 -1.26 19.93
C PHE A 931 -19.12 -0.31 18.82
N GLU A 932 -19.97 0.60 18.35
CA GLU A 932 -19.61 1.60 17.33
C GLU A 932 -19.15 2.93 17.95
N ASP A 933 -19.46 3.18 19.23
CA ASP A 933 -19.08 4.40 19.94
C ASP A 933 -19.06 4.17 21.45
N HIS A 934 -18.21 4.91 22.18
CA HIS A 934 -18.09 4.76 23.64
C HIS A 934 -17.53 6.01 24.34
N SER A 935 -17.69 6.06 25.66
CA SER A 935 -17.05 7.02 26.54
C SER A 935 -16.61 6.34 27.83
N GLY A 936 -15.32 6.50 28.17
CA GLY A 936 -14.75 6.11 29.46
C GLY A 936 -14.43 4.62 29.64
N ILE A 937 -14.52 3.81 28.58
CA ILE A 937 -14.45 2.34 28.67
C ILE A 937 -13.22 1.82 27.93
N GLU A 938 -12.63 0.72 28.42
CA GLU A 938 -11.54 0.00 27.75
C GLU A 938 -11.96 -1.42 27.33
N VAL A 939 -11.43 -1.88 26.18
CA VAL A 939 -11.54 -3.27 25.73
C VAL A 939 -10.36 -4.07 26.29
N LEU A 940 -10.64 -5.07 27.13
CA LEU A 940 -9.62 -5.82 27.86
C LEU A 940 -9.48 -7.24 27.32
N SER A 941 -8.26 -7.65 26.96
CA SER A 941 -7.94 -9.05 26.63
C SER A 941 -8.03 -9.96 27.86
N ARG A 942 -8.89 -10.97 27.80
CA ARG A 942 -9.22 -11.89 28.89
C ARG A 942 -9.47 -13.29 28.36
N ALA A 943 -8.59 -14.23 28.69
CA ALA A 943 -8.69 -15.62 28.22
C ALA A 943 -9.96 -16.34 28.69
N ASP A 944 -10.64 -15.83 29.70
CA ASP A 944 -11.90 -16.32 30.27
C ASP A 944 -13.15 -15.61 29.72
N ALA A 945 -13.01 -14.63 28.82
CA ALA A 945 -14.13 -13.99 28.12
C ALA A 945 -14.62 -14.82 26.93
N SER A 946 -15.89 -14.64 26.53
CA SER A 946 -16.55 -15.43 25.48
C SER A 946 -15.75 -15.47 24.18
N ALA A 947 -15.26 -14.31 23.72
CA ALA A 947 -14.43 -14.12 22.54
C ALA A 947 -12.97 -13.74 22.84
N GLY A 948 -12.52 -13.91 24.09
CA GLY A 948 -11.15 -13.53 24.50
C GLY A 948 -10.95 -12.04 24.80
N LYS A 949 -11.99 -11.21 24.64
CA LYS A 949 -12.05 -9.80 25.04
C LYS A 949 -13.39 -9.52 25.73
N ARG A 950 -13.43 -8.44 26.52
CA ARG A 950 -14.65 -7.89 27.13
C ARG A 950 -14.42 -6.45 27.58
N LEU A 951 -15.48 -5.71 27.87
CA LEU A 951 -15.38 -4.32 28.36
C LEU A 951 -15.01 -4.26 29.84
N GLY A 952 -14.15 -3.32 30.21
CA GLY A 952 -13.76 -3.04 31.59
C GLY A 952 -13.36 -1.58 31.81
N GLU A 953 -12.79 -1.30 32.99
CA GLU A 953 -12.54 0.06 33.48
C GLU A 953 -13.81 0.94 33.48
N ILE A 954 -14.98 0.31 33.73
CA ILE A 954 -16.29 0.96 33.61
C ILE A 954 -16.64 1.71 34.89
N GLU A 955 -16.69 3.03 34.81
CA GLU A 955 -17.04 3.95 35.89
C GLU A 955 -18.50 4.43 35.82
N HIS A 956 -18.92 5.21 36.83
CA HIS A 956 -20.26 5.80 36.82
C HIS A 956 -20.38 6.92 35.78
N GLY A 957 -21.29 6.76 34.82
CA GLY A 957 -21.58 7.73 33.77
C GLY A 957 -21.01 7.35 32.41
N ASP A 958 -20.18 6.32 32.36
CA ASP A 958 -19.65 5.75 31.13
C ASP A 958 -20.75 5.07 30.32
N TRP A 959 -20.49 4.90 29.03
CA TRP A 959 -21.41 4.26 28.11
C TRP A 959 -20.73 3.66 26.89
N VAL A 960 -21.35 2.62 26.33
CA VAL A 960 -21.12 2.13 24.96
C VAL A 960 -22.40 2.27 24.16
N ALA A 961 -22.28 2.36 22.83
CA ALA A 961 -23.42 2.45 21.94
C ALA A 961 -23.34 1.46 20.78
N TYR A 962 -24.50 0.88 20.46
CA TYR A 962 -24.68 -0.04 19.35
C TYR A 962 -25.58 0.58 18.25
N ASP A 963 -25.12 0.66 17.01
CA ASP A 963 -25.82 1.32 15.89
C ASP A 963 -25.61 0.60 14.55
N PRO A 964 -26.66 0.14 13.83
CA PRO A 964 -28.09 0.28 14.12
C PRO A 964 -28.69 -0.87 14.96
N ILE A 965 -29.70 -0.58 15.80
CA ILE A 965 -30.46 -1.59 16.55
C ILE A 965 -31.97 -1.43 16.37
N HIS A 966 -32.68 -2.51 16.02
CA HIS A 966 -34.14 -2.58 15.99
C HIS A 966 -34.65 -3.81 16.76
N LEU A 967 -35.37 -3.55 17.86
CA LEU A 967 -35.85 -4.58 18.80
C LEU A 967 -37.12 -5.31 18.33
N GLN A 968 -37.37 -5.35 17.03
CA GLN A 968 -38.56 -6.02 16.50
C GLN A 968 -38.49 -7.52 16.83
N GLY A 969 -39.49 -8.02 17.55
CA GLY A 969 -39.56 -9.44 17.90
C GLY A 969 -38.56 -9.89 18.96
N ILE A 970 -37.95 -8.96 19.69
CA ILE A 970 -37.11 -9.21 20.86
C ILE A 970 -37.94 -9.04 22.13
N ASP A 971 -37.92 -10.07 22.99
CA ASP A 971 -38.71 -10.15 24.22
C ASP A 971 -37.90 -9.72 25.45
N SER A 972 -36.59 -10.02 25.47
CA SER A 972 -35.67 -9.69 26.55
C SER A 972 -34.22 -9.66 26.06
N LEU A 973 -33.30 -9.21 26.91
CA LEU A 973 -31.86 -9.26 26.71
C LEU A 973 -31.23 -9.95 27.91
N THR A 974 -30.30 -10.86 27.69
CA THR A 974 -29.46 -11.45 28.74
C THR A 974 -28.10 -10.77 28.66
N VAL A 975 -27.64 -10.26 29.80
CA VAL A 975 -26.33 -9.63 29.93
C VAL A 975 -25.42 -10.54 30.73
N SER A 976 -24.26 -10.87 30.17
CA SER A 976 -23.18 -11.55 30.88
C SER A 976 -22.18 -10.52 31.39
N ALA A 977 -22.10 -10.34 32.71
CA ALA A 977 -21.24 -9.33 33.34
C ALA A 977 -20.62 -9.84 34.65
N SER A 978 -19.56 -9.19 35.11
CA SER A 978 -18.93 -9.46 36.41
C SER A 978 -18.62 -8.16 37.17
N SER A 979 -18.45 -8.25 38.48
CA SER A 979 -18.04 -7.09 39.28
C SER A 979 -17.16 -7.51 40.45
N GLY A 980 -15.92 -7.04 40.47
CA GLY A 980 -15.05 -7.03 41.66
C GLY A 980 -15.27 -5.82 42.57
N GLY A 981 -15.85 -4.73 42.04
CA GLY A 981 -16.15 -3.49 42.74
C GLY A 981 -17.51 -3.47 43.43
N ILE A 982 -18.19 -2.33 43.48
CA ILE A 982 -19.47 -2.18 44.20
C ILE A 982 -20.70 -2.64 43.39
N GLY A 983 -20.50 -3.12 42.15
CA GLY A 983 -21.58 -3.40 41.20
C GLY A 983 -22.20 -2.12 40.62
N GLY A 984 -23.17 -2.27 39.72
CA GLY A 984 -23.85 -1.14 39.10
C GLY A 984 -25.11 -1.54 38.36
N THR A 985 -25.82 -0.56 37.80
CA THR A 985 -26.95 -0.77 36.89
C THR A 985 -26.52 -0.42 35.48
N ILE A 986 -26.86 -1.28 34.52
CA ILE A 986 -26.75 -0.99 33.09
C ILE A 986 -28.12 -0.52 32.64
N GLU A 987 -28.21 0.74 32.21
CA GLU A 987 -29.42 1.32 31.62
C GLU A 987 -29.36 1.22 30.09
N PHE A 988 -30.38 0.65 29.47
CA PHE A 988 -30.50 0.54 28.01
C PHE A 988 -31.32 1.72 27.50
N ARG A 989 -30.73 2.60 26.71
CA ARG A 989 -31.32 3.87 26.29
C ARG A 989 -31.28 4.05 24.77
N ALA A 990 -32.34 4.60 24.20
CA ALA A 990 -32.40 4.91 22.77
C ALA A 990 -31.83 6.30 22.46
N ASP A 991 -31.07 6.38 21.36
CA ASP A 991 -30.65 7.58 20.62
C ASP A 991 -29.64 8.51 21.32
N ALA A 992 -29.56 8.49 22.65
CA ALA A 992 -28.56 9.24 23.43
C ALA A 992 -28.31 8.60 24.82
N PRO A 993 -27.18 8.90 25.50
CA PRO A 993 -26.91 8.44 26.86
C PRO A 993 -27.95 8.89 27.91
N ASP A 994 -28.67 9.99 27.68
CA ASP A 994 -29.77 10.46 28.53
C ASP A 994 -31.16 10.25 27.88
N GLY A 995 -31.21 9.45 26.81
CA GLY A 995 -32.39 9.21 25.98
C GLY A 995 -33.46 8.31 26.61
N GLU A 996 -34.40 7.85 25.78
CA GLU A 996 -35.54 7.02 26.21
C GLU A 996 -35.06 5.71 26.86
N LEU A 997 -35.41 5.46 28.12
CA LEU A 997 -35.04 4.23 28.83
C LEU A 997 -35.89 3.05 28.35
N LEU A 998 -35.24 2.05 27.75
CA LEU A 998 -35.86 0.84 27.21
C LEU A 998 -35.90 -0.30 28.23
N GLY A 999 -34.91 -0.35 29.13
CA GLY A 999 -34.80 -1.34 30.20
C GLY A 999 -33.59 -1.08 31.09
N SER A 1000 -33.41 -1.87 32.14
CA SER A 1000 -32.24 -1.78 33.03
C SER A 1000 -31.90 -3.12 33.67
N ALA A 1001 -30.61 -3.45 33.77
CA ALA A 1001 -30.10 -4.65 34.43
C ALA A 1001 -29.25 -4.29 35.66
N GLU A 1002 -29.53 -4.90 36.80
CA GLU A 1002 -28.72 -4.74 38.02
C GLU A 1002 -27.63 -5.82 38.07
N VAL A 1003 -26.36 -5.39 38.09
CA VAL A 1003 -25.19 -6.27 38.22
C VAL A 1003 -24.59 -6.07 39.62
N PRO A 1004 -24.86 -6.95 40.59
CA PRO A 1004 -24.28 -6.85 41.92
C PRO A 1004 -22.77 -7.21 41.89
N ASN A 1005 -22.06 -6.95 42.99
CA ASN A 1005 -20.73 -7.54 43.19
C ASN A 1005 -20.82 -9.07 43.10
N THR A 1006 -20.10 -9.65 42.12
CA THR A 1006 -20.13 -11.09 41.80
C THR A 1006 -19.05 -11.88 42.53
N GLY A 1007 -18.30 -11.24 43.44
CA GLY A 1007 -17.22 -11.83 44.21
C GLY A 1007 -15.85 -11.80 43.51
N GLY A 1008 -15.75 -11.18 42.33
CA GLY A 1008 -14.50 -10.99 41.60
C GLY A 1008 -14.69 -10.83 40.09
N TRP A 1009 -13.69 -10.25 39.42
CA TRP A 1009 -13.73 -9.96 37.98
C TRP A 1009 -13.82 -11.20 37.08
N GLY A 1010 -13.38 -12.38 37.53
CA GLY A 1010 -13.53 -13.64 36.78
C GLY A 1010 -14.88 -14.34 36.99
N ASN A 1011 -15.76 -13.82 37.86
CA ASN A 1011 -17.05 -14.44 38.16
C ASN A 1011 -18.15 -13.78 37.32
N VAL A 1012 -18.29 -14.21 36.06
CA VAL A 1012 -19.34 -13.75 35.16
C VAL A 1012 -20.69 -14.33 35.59
N VAL A 1013 -21.73 -13.51 35.57
CA VAL A 1013 -23.13 -13.88 35.83
C VAL A 1013 -24.03 -13.38 34.71
N ASP A 1014 -25.07 -14.14 34.41
CA ASP A 1014 -26.09 -13.78 33.44
C ASP A 1014 -27.28 -13.11 34.12
N THR A 1015 -27.71 -11.98 33.57
CA THR A 1015 -28.87 -11.21 34.05
C THR A 1015 -29.85 -10.94 32.93
N ASP A 1016 -31.06 -11.48 33.04
CA ASP A 1016 -32.15 -11.22 32.10
C ASP A 1016 -32.84 -9.88 32.41
N VAL A 1017 -33.01 -9.06 31.37
CA VAL A 1017 -33.71 -7.77 31.40
C VAL A 1017 -34.81 -7.74 30.34
N ALA A 1018 -36.00 -7.31 30.73
CA ALA A 1018 -37.05 -7.00 29.77
C ALA A 1018 -36.71 -5.68 29.05
N LEU A 1019 -36.73 -5.69 27.72
CA LEU A 1019 -36.54 -4.50 26.91
C LEU A 1019 -37.88 -4.05 26.31
N THR A 1020 -38.09 -2.74 26.28
CA THR A 1020 -39.22 -2.12 25.57
C THR A 1020 -38.80 -1.83 24.13
N ASP A 1021 -39.48 -2.43 23.16
CA ASP A 1021 -39.29 -2.10 21.74
C ASP A 1021 -39.86 -0.70 21.43
N PRO A 1022 -39.02 0.28 21.02
CA PRO A 1022 -39.47 1.62 20.67
C PRO A 1022 -40.21 1.67 19.31
N GLY A 1023 -40.28 0.55 18.57
CA GLY A 1023 -40.97 0.42 17.28
C GLY A 1023 -40.27 1.13 16.12
N ARG A 1024 -38.96 1.39 16.26
CA ARG A 1024 -38.09 2.04 15.28
C ARG A 1024 -36.65 1.58 15.49
N THR A 1025 -35.81 1.73 14.46
CA THR A 1025 -34.35 1.63 14.59
C THR A 1025 -33.84 2.76 15.48
N VAL A 1026 -32.90 2.44 16.38
CA VAL A 1026 -32.29 3.36 17.33
C VAL A 1026 -30.79 3.07 17.44
N LYS A 1027 -30.01 4.07 17.87
CA LYS A 1027 -28.69 3.83 18.46
C LYS A 1027 -28.91 3.41 19.91
N LEU A 1028 -28.53 2.19 20.29
CA LEU A 1028 -28.74 1.64 21.62
C LEU A 1028 -27.55 1.96 22.53
N TYR A 1029 -27.75 2.85 23.49
CA TYR A 1029 -26.77 3.16 24.53
C TYR A 1029 -26.93 2.23 25.73
N LEU A 1030 -25.80 1.69 26.22
CA LEU A 1030 -25.69 1.04 27.52
C LEU A 1030 -24.97 2.00 28.45
N VAL A 1031 -25.68 2.54 29.44
CA VAL A 1031 -25.15 3.55 30.38
C VAL A 1031 -24.95 2.92 31.75
N PHE A 1032 -23.74 3.06 32.28
CA PHE A 1032 -23.33 2.41 33.52
C PHE A 1032 -23.52 3.33 34.73
N VAL A 1033 -24.38 2.92 35.67
CA VAL A 1033 -24.90 3.79 36.73
C VAL A 1033 -24.69 3.18 38.11
N ASN A 1034 -23.91 3.86 38.96
CA ASN A 1034 -23.96 3.68 40.40
C ASN A 1034 -23.57 4.99 41.12
N PRO A 1035 -24.55 5.78 41.61
CA PRO A 1035 -24.28 7.07 42.25
C PRO A 1035 -23.46 7.00 43.54
N ALA A 1036 -23.23 5.80 44.08
CA ALA A 1036 -22.38 5.58 45.25
C ALA A 1036 -20.89 5.42 44.91
N TRP A 1037 -20.54 5.36 43.62
CA TRP A 1037 -19.17 5.26 43.14
C TRP A 1037 -18.43 6.61 43.23
N THR A 1038 -17.13 6.55 43.44
CA THR A 1038 -16.20 7.68 43.50
C THR A 1038 -14.86 7.25 42.87
N PRO A 1039 -14.03 8.18 42.34
CA PRO A 1039 -12.77 7.83 41.66
C PRO A 1039 -11.73 7.06 42.52
N ASP A 1040 -11.91 7.04 43.85
CA ASP A 1040 -11.03 6.28 44.76
C ASP A 1040 -11.48 4.81 44.95
N GLN A 1041 -12.58 4.40 44.31
CA GLN A 1041 -13.13 3.04 44.38
C GLN A 1041 -12.80 2.26 43.11
N ALA A 1042 -12.81 0.93 43.22
CA ALA A 1042 -12.71 0.06 42.04
C ALA A 1042 -13.92 0.28 41.11
N ASP A 1043 -13.72 -0.01 39.83
CA ASP A 1043 -14.71 0.12 38.76
C ASP A 1043 -16.00 -0.66 39.07
N LEU A 1044 -17.08 -0.28 38.38
CA LEU A 1044 -18.41 -0.81 38.65
C LEU A 1044 -18.53 -2.27 38.29
N LEU A 1045 -18.21 -2.62 37.04
CA LEU A 1045 -18.43 -3.93 36.46
C LEU A 1045 -17.57 -4.13 35.18
N SER A 1046 -17.59 -5.34 34.65
CA SER A 1046 -17.06 -5.71 33.35
C SER A 1046 -18.17 -6.39 32.56
N LEU A 1047 -18.31 -6.08 31.27
CA LEU A 1047 -19.40 -6.53 30.41
C LEU A 1047 -18.82 -7.39 29.27
N ASP A 1048 -19.33 -8.62 29.13
CA ASP A 1048 -18.80 -9.65 28.22
C ASP A 1048 -19.73 -9.81 27.01
N VAL A 1049 -20.98 -10.23 27.23
CA VAL A 1049 -21.91 -10.61 26.15
C VAL A 1049 -23.27 -9.93 26.30
N LEU A 1050 -23.85 -9.58 25.16
CA LEU A 1050 -25.24 -9.20 24.98
C LEU A 1050 -25.98 -10.28 24.16
N GLN A 1051 -26.91 -11.00 24.80
CA GLN A 1051 -27.76 -11.98 24.13
C GLN A 1051 -29.21 -11.48 24.07
N PHE A 1052 -29.63 -11.01 22.90
CA PHE A 1052 -31.00 -10.63 22.62
C PHE A 1052 -31.86 -11.90 22.44
N ASN A 1053 -32.94 -11.97 23.21
CA ASN A 1053 -33.82 -13.14 23.25
C ASN A 1053 -35.12 -12.82 22.52
N GLY A 1054 -35.49 -13.68 21.58
CA GLY A 1054 -36.72 -13.53 20.81
C GLY A 1054 -36.58 -14.09 19.41
N LYS A 1055 -37.62 -13.89 18.61
CA LYS A 1055 -37.62 -14.28 17.20
C LYS A 1055 -36.83 -13.31 16.31
N GLY A 1056 -36.69 -12.06 16.71
CA GLY A 1056 -36.09 -11.04 15.84
C GLY A 1056 -36.93 -10.85 14.56
N VAL A 1057 -36.25 -10.65 13.42
CA VAL A 1057 -36.88 -10.40 12.11
C VAL A 1057 -37.19 -11.66 11.31
N THR A 1058 -37.07 -12.84 11.92
CA THR A 1058 -37.23 -14.14 11.28
C THR A 1058 -38.70 -14.52 11.03
N SER A 1059 -38.93 -15.41 10.05
CA SER A 1059 -40.25 -15.91 9.63
C SER A 1059 -40.95 -16.81 10.67
#